data_AF-A0A091E0Q0-F1
#
_entry.id   AF-A0A091E0Q0-F1
#
_cell.length_a   1.000
_cell.length_b   1.000
_cell.length_c   1.000
_cell.angle_alpha   90.00
_cell.angle_beta   90.00
_cell.angle_gamma   90.00
#
_symmetry.space_group_name_H-M   'P 1'
#
loop_
_entity.id
_entity.type
_entity.pdbx_description
1 polymer ?
#
loop_
_entity_poly.entity_id
_entity_poly.type
_entity_poly.pdbx_seq_one_letter_code
_entity_poly.pdbx_strand_id
1 'polypeptide(L)'
;MSVSGLKAELKFLASIFDKNHERFRIVSWKLDELHCHFLVPPLGSPRSPQPPLTLHCNITESYPSSSPIWFVDSDDPNLTSVLERLEDTKNNSLRQQLKWLICELCRLYNLPKHLDVEMLDQPLPTGQNGTTEEMTSEEEEEEEMAEDVEDLDHYEMKEEEPISGKQSEDEGIEKENLAVLEKIRKTQRQDHLNGAVSGSLQASDRLMKELRDIYRSQSYKTGIYSVELISDSLYEWHVKLQKVDPDSPLHSDLQILKEKEGIEYILLNFSFKDNFPFDPPFVRVVLPVLSGGYVLGGGALCMELLTKQGWSSAYSIESVIMQINATLVKGKARVQFGANKNQYNLARAQQSYNSIVQIHEKNARKRMSMETAVALEKLFPKQCQVLGIVTPGIVVTPMGSGSNRPQEIEIGESGFALLFPQIEGIKIQPFHFIKQPKKLTLEKHQLTKVGLLDNPELRVVLVFGYNCCKVGASSYLQRVVSTFSNMNIILAGGQVDSLLSLTSEKTPLDINATGVVGLSFSGLRIQSATVLLNEDVNDEKTAEAAMQRLKAANIPEQDTIGFMFACVGRGFHYYRAKANVEADAFRKFFPSVPLFGFFGNGEIGCDRIVTGNFILRKCNEVKDEDLFHSYTTIMALIHLGSSK
;
A
#
# COMPACT_ATOMS: atom_id res chain seq x y z
N MET A 1 0.33 30.65 1.29
CA MET A 1 0.32 31.80 2.22
C MET A 1 1.63 32.55 2.00
N SER A 2 1.70 33.88 2.12
CA SER A 2 2.99 34.58 2.00
C SER A 2 3.88 34.31 3.22
N VAL A 3 5.21 34.40 3.06
CA VAL A 3 6.17 34.28 4.18
C VAL A 3 5.83 35.27 5.31
N SER A 4 5.35 36.47 4.95
CA SER A 4 4.85 37.47 5.89
C SER A 4 3.60 37.01 6.67
N GLY A 5 2.72 36.23 6.04
CA GLY A 5 1.52 35.67 6.67
C GLY A 5 1.84 34.57 7.68
N LEU A 6 2.77 33.67 7.37
CA LEU A 6 3.23 32.63 8.30
C LEU A 6 3.96 33.24 9.50
N LYS A 7 4.80 34.26 9.27
CA LYS A 7 5.47 35.00 10.35
C LYS A 7 4.46 35.68 11.30
N ALA A 8 3.37 36.22 10.76
CA ALA A 8 2.29 36.79 11.57
C ALA A 8 1.51 35.72 12.34
N GLU A 9 1.25 34.56 11.73
CA GLU A 9 0.61 33.41 12.37
C GLU A 9 1.45 32.89 13.55
N LEU A 10 2.76 32.70 13.37
CA LEU A 10 3.66 32.24 14.44
C LEU A 10 3.81 33.26 15.57
N LYS A 11 3.90 34.56 15.25
CA LYS A 11 3.88 35.64 16.27
C LYS A 11 2.58 35.62 17.08
N PHE A 12 1.44 35.45 16.43
CA PHE A 12 0.15 35.35 17.10
C PHE A 12 0.08 34.14 18.03
N LEU A 13 0.52 32.96 17.57
CA LEU A 13 0.60 31.74 18.40
C LEU A 13 1.48 31.94 19.63
N ALA A 14 2.67 32.54 19.46
CA ALA A 14 3.60 32.82 20.56
C ALA A 14 3.07 33.87 21.55
N SER A 15 2.14 34.74 21.13
CA SER A 15 1.48 35.71 22.03
C SER A 15 0.42 35.07 22.94
N ILE A 16 -0.20 33.98 22.50
CA ILE A 16 -1.18 33.21 23.27
C ILE A 16 -0.47 32.20 24.19
N PHE A 17 0.51 31.48 23.65
CA PHE A 17 1.25 30.43 24.36
C PHE A 17 2.68 30.85 24.63
N ASP A 18 2.85 31.88 25.45
CA ASP A 18 4.17 32.38 25.81
C ASP A 18 4.97 31.35 26.65
N LYS A 19 6.21 31.71 27.02
CA LYS A 19 7.10 30.84 27.79
C LYS A 19 6.62 30.56 29.23
N ASN A 20 5.64 31.32 29.72
CA ASN A 20 5.11 31.22 31.08
C ASN A 20 3.74 30.55 31.15
N HIS A 21 3.05 30.39 30.02
CA HIS A 21 1.69 29.83 29.94
C HIS A 21 1.55 28.49 30.70
N GLU A 22 0.43 28.34 31.42
CA GLU A 22 0.26 27.32 32.47
C GLU A 22 -0.02 25.89 31.96
N ARG A 23 -0.17 25.70 30.64
CA ARG A 23 -0.52 24.42 30.03
C ARG A 23 0.31 24.04 28.82
N PHE A 24 0.49 24.99 27.91
CA PHE A 24 1.21 24.81 26.65
C PHE A 24 2.09 26.04 26.39
N ARG A 25 3.38 25.86 26.15
CA ARG A 25 4.37 26.94 26.01
C ARG A 25 5.09 26.81 24.69
N ILE A 26 5.19 27.89 23.93
CA ILE A 26 6.07 27.95 22.75
C ILE A 26 7.45 28.42 23.22
N VAL A 27 8.43 27.55 23.09
CA VAL A 27 9.79 27.75 23.59
C VAL A 27 10.63 28.54 22.60
N SER A 28 10.53 28.17 21.32
CA SER A 28 11.18 28.83 20.19
C SER A 28 10.42 28.57 18.90
N TRP A 29 10.49 29.51 17.95
CA TRP A 29 9.90 29.35 16.63
C TRP A 29 10.78 29.98 15.55
N LYS A 30 10.77 29.37 14.38
CA LYS A 30 11.34 29.81 13.10
C LYS A 30 10.27 29.62 12.01
N LEU A 31 10.57 30.00 10.77
CA LEU A 31 9.62 29.81 9.67
C LEU A 31 9.42 28.33 9.30
N ASP A 32 10.39 27.49 9.61
CA ASP A 32 10.47 26.07 9.29
C ASP A 32 10.21 25.14 10.50
N GLU A 33 10.29 25.67 11.73
CA GLU A 33 10.17 24.87 12.95
C GLU A 33 9.43 25.63 14.07
N LEU A 34 8.59 24.91 14.82
CA LEU A 34 7.92 25.39 16.02
C LEU A 34 8.19 24.39 17.16
N HIS A 35 8.80 24.87 18.25
CA HIS A 35 9.19 24.06 19.41
C HIS A 35 8.36 24.43 20.64
N CYS A 36 7.71 23.42 21.24
CA CYS A 36 6.67 23.60 22.24
C CYS A 36 6.83 22.65 23.43
N HIS A 37 6.34 23.07 24.59
CA HIS A 37 6.29 22.28 25.83
C HIS A 37 4.85 22.18 26.34
N PHE A 38 4.38 20.98 26.65
CA PHE A 38 3.11 20.75 27.35
C PHE A 38 3.35 20.34 28.80
N LEU A 39 2.69 21.02 29.74
CA LEU A 39 2.90 20.81 31.18
C LEU A 39 1.94 19.73 31.72
N VAL A 40 2.51 18.63 32.21
CA VAL A 40 1.75 17.52 32.81
C VAL A 40 1.83 17.60 34.35
N PRO A 41 0.71 17.59 35.10
CA PRO A 41 0.75 17.57 36.55
C PRO A 41 1.28 16.25 37.11
N PRO A 42 1.95 16.25 38.29
CA PRO A 42 2.48 15.04 38.88
C PRO A 42 1.37 14.08 39.35
N LEU A 43 1.40 12.84 38.85
CA LEU A 43 0.57 11.74 39.33
C LEU A 43 1.06 11.24 40.70
N GLY A 44 0.49 11.77 41.79
CA GLY A 44 0.38 11.05 43.06
C GLY A 44 1.59 10.95 44.00
N SER A 45 2.70 11.68 43.80
CA SER A 45 3.75 11.80 44.84
C SER A 45 4.53 13.13 44.75
N PRO A 46 4.72 13.88 45.86
CA PRO A 46 5.33 15.22 45.85
C PRO A 46 6.87 15.20 45.76
N ARG A 47 7.49 14.19 45.14
CA ARG A 47 8.96 14.08 45.03
C ARG A 47 9.42 13.83 43.60
N SER A 48 9.19 14.81 42.74
CA SER A 48 10.03 15.27 41.62
C SER A 48 9.15 16.01 40.60
N PRO A 49 9.55 17.20 40.10
CA PRO A 49 8.88 17.80 38.95
C PRO A 49 9.11 16.90 37.74
N GLN A 50 8.04 16.41 37.10
CA GLN A 50 8.17 15.71 35.82
C GLN A 50 8.59 16.72 34.73
N PRO A 51 9.49 16.33 33.81
CA PRO A 51 9.86 17.20 32.71
C PRO A 51 8.62 17.49 31.84
N PRO A 52 8.51 18.70 31.28
CA PRO A 52 7.43 19.01 30.35
C PRO A 52 7.53 18.12 29.11
N LEU A 53 6.39 17.80 28.51
CA LEU A 53 6.35 17.05 27.28
C LEU A 53 6.80 17.93 26.11
N THR A 54 7.87 17.52 25.43
CA THR A 54 8.46 18.29 24.33
C THR A 54 7.87 17.89 22.99
N LEU A 55 7.36 18.90 22.26
CA LEU A 55 6.70 18.78 20.98
C LEU A 55 7.45 19.62 19.94
N HIS A 56 7.77 19.01 18.80
CA HIS A 56 8.37 19.70 17.66
C HIS A 56 7.40 19.70 16.48
N CYS A 57 7.31 20.80 15.77
CA CYS A 57 6.49 20.92 14.58
C CYS A 57 7.33 21.46 13.43
N ASN A 58 7.45 20.69 12.35
CA ASN A 58 8.13 21.12 11.13
C ASN A 58 7.11 21.69 10.13
N ILE A 59 7.39 22.91 9.67
CA ILE A 59 6.55 23.65 8.73
C ILE A 59 7.29 23.65 7.38
N THR A 60 6.67 23.03 6.38
CA THR A 60 7.26 22.91 5.04
C THR A 60 7.01 24.17 4.21
N GLU A 61 7.87 24.45 3.23
CA GLU A 61 7.74 25.62 2.34
C GLU A 61 6.42 25.63 1.54
N SER A 62 5.84 24.45 1.32
CA SER A 62 4.54 24.28 0.69
C SER A 62 3.34 24.58 1.61
N TYR A 63 3.56 25.00 2.87
CA TYR A 63 2.48 25.40 3.78
C TYR A 63 1.73 26.64 3.23
N PRO A 64 0.38 26.66 3.21
CA PRO A 64 -0.56 25.72 3.84
C PRO A 64 -1.10 24.63 2.90
N SER A 65 -0.52 24.44 1.71
CA SER A 65 -0.90 23.35 0.80
C SER A 65 -0.49 21.98 1.33
N SER A 66 0.62 21.91 2.07
CA SER A 66 1.02 20.77 2.89
C SER A 66 0.74 21.02 4.38
N SER A 67 0.40 19.95 5.08
CA SER A 67 0.22 19.95 6.53
C SER A 67 1.56 20.13 7.26
N PRO A 68 1.62 20.90 8.37
CA PRO A 68 2.71 20.80 9.34
C PRO A 68 2.83 19.39 9.91
N ILE A 69 4.04 18.99 10.30
CA ILE A 69 4.35 17.64 10.82
C ILE A 69 4.75 17.75 12.28
N TRP A 70 4.07 17.02 13.16
CA TRP A 70 4.26 17.07 14.61
C TRP A 70 5.02 15.84 15.12
N PHE A 71 5.98 16.06 16.02
CA PHE A 71 6.79 15.05 16.68
C PHE A 71 6.74 15.25 18.19
N VAL A 72 6.89 14.18 18.94
CA VAL A 72 6.98 14.20 20.40
C VAL A 72 8.21 13.42 20.85
N ASP A 73 8.98 14.01 21.77
CA ASP A 73 10.14 13.36 22.38
C ASP A 73 9.67 12.53 23.59
N SER A 74 8.97 11.42 23.32
CA SER A 74 8.43 10.52 24.35
C SER A 74 8.15 9.11 23.83
N ASP A 75 8.44 8.10 24.66
CA ASP A 75 8.18 6.68 24.38
C ASP A 75 6.74 6.22 24.76
N ASP A 76 5.83 7.13 25.13
CA ASP A 76 4.45 6.77 25.49
C ASP A 76 3.61 6.42 24.24
N PRO A 77 3.15 5.16 24.09
CA PRO A 77 2.37 4.74 22.93
C PRO A 77 1.03 5.48 22.78
N ASN A 78 0.48 6.05 23.87
CA ASN A 78 -0.73 6.85 23.78
C ASN A 78 -0.48 8.21 23.11
N LEU A 79 0.72 8.78 23.28
CA LEU A 79 1.11 10.02 22.61
C LEU A 79 1.35 9.80 21.12
N THR A 80 1.97 8.67 20.76
CA THR A 80 2.10 8.26 19.35
C THR A 80 0.74 8.14 18.68
N SER A 81 -0.24 7.52 19.34
CA SER A 81 -1.62 7.42 18.82
C SER A 81 -2.33 8.77 18.69
N VAL A 82 -2.01 9.76 19.56
CA VAL A 82 -2.55 11.12 19.43
C VAL A 82 -1.98 11.82 18.19
N LEU A 83 -0.68 11.66 17.89
CA LEU A 83 -0.06 12.25 16.70
C LEU A 83 -0.52 11.59 15.40
N GLU A 84 -0.66 10.26 15.36
CA GLU A 84 -1.22 9.53 14.21
C GLU A 84 -2.64 10.04 13.86
N ARG A 85 -3.47 10.24 14.89
CA ARG A 85 -4.82 10.81 14.73
C ARG A 85 -4.80 12.28 14.27
N LEU A 86 -3.75 13.04 14.57
CA LEU A 86 -3.60 14.42 14.11
C LEU A 86 -3.30 14.43 12.60
N GLU A 87 -2.46 13.53 12.10
CA GLU A 87 -2.15 13.39 10.67
C GLU A 87 -3.38 13.00 9.84
N ASP A 88 -4.30 12.22 10.41
CA ASP A 88 -5.58 11.85 9.78
C ASP A 88 -6.59 13.00 9.72
N THR A 89 -6.43 14.06 10.52
CA THR A 89 -7.25 15.26 10.39
C THR A 89 -6.80 15.99 9.12
N LYS A 90 -7.63 15.97 8.06
CA LYS A 90 -7.37 16.64 6.75
C LYS A 90 -7.32 18.18 6.83
N ASN A 91 -6.69 18.72 7.87
CA ASN A 91 -6.65 20.13 8.21
C ASN A 91 -5.20 20.60 8.18
N ASN A 92 -4.87 21.38 7.15
CA ASN A 92 -3.49 21.86 6.95
C ASN A 92 -3.18 23.15 7.72
N SER A 93 -4.09 23.66 8.55
CA SER A 93 -3.87 24.91 9.31
C SER A 93 -3.12 24.63 10.60
N LEU A 94 -1.95 25.27 10.78
CA LEU A 94 -1.12 25.15 11.98
C LEU A 94 -1.91 25.48 13.26
N ARG A 95 -2.71 26.55 13.22
CA ARG A 95 -3.57 26.95 14.34
C ARG A 95 -4.60 25.89 14.72
N GLN A 96 -5.27 25.29 13.75
CA GLN A 96 -6.29 24.28 14.01
C GLN A 96 -5.68 22.96 14.48
N GLN A 97 -4.53 22.58 13.94
CA GLN A 97 -3.78 21.42 14.42
C GLN A 97 -3.29 21.61 15.85
N LEU A 98 -2.73 22.79 16.16
CA LEU A 98 -2.29 23.13 17.51
C LEU A 98 -3.47 23.09 18.50
N LYS A 99 -4.63 23.65 18.12
CA LYS A 99 -5.86 23.60 18.92
C LYS A 99 -6.29 22.16 19.19
N TRP A 100 -6.30 21.32 18.16
CA TRP A 100 -6.66 19.92 18.27
C TRP A 100 -5.68 19.16 19.18
N LEU A 101 -4.38 19.38 18.99
CA LEU A 101 -3.31 18.73 19.75
C LEU A 101 -3.42 19.06 21.24
N ILE A 102 -3.59 20.34 21.59
CA ILE A 102 -3.77 20.76 22.99
C ILE A 102 -5.04 20.11 23.59
N CYS A 103 -6.13 20.02 22.82
CA CYS A 103 -7.37 19.39 23.31
C CYS A 103 -7.21 17.88 23.58
N GLU A 104 -6.53 17.14 22.71
CA GLU A 104 -6.30 15.71 22.91
C GLU A 104 -5.28 15.41 24.00
N LEU A 105 -4.24 16.23 24.15
CA LEU A 105 -3.31 16.12 25.27
C LEU A 105 -4.01 16.40 26.61
N CYS A 106 -4.87 17.43 26.68
CA CYS A 106 -5.70 17.66 27.86
C CYS A 106 -6.63 16.47 28.15
N ARG A 107 -7.23 15.84 27.12
CA ARG A 107 -8.08 14.66 27.30
C ARG A 107 -7.28 13.46 27.79
N LEU A 108 -6.08 13.24 27.25
CA LEU A 108 -5.20 12.12 27.61
C LEU A 108 -4.75 12.21 29.07
N TYR A 109 -4.36 13.40 29.53
CA TYR A 109 -3.90 13.63 30.89
C TYR A 109 -5.03 14.06 31.87
N ASN A 110 -6.29 14.02 31.42
CA ASN A 110 -7.48 14.40 32.20
C ASN A 110 -7.40 15.82 32.81
N LEU A 111 -6.94 16.79 32.00
CA LEU A 111 -6.79 18.20 32.36
C LEU A 111 -7.93 19.06 31.81
N PRO A 112 -8.35 20.12 32.54
CA PRO A 112 -9.32 21.07 32.01
C PRO A 112 -8.73 21.83 30.82
N LYS A 113 -9.55 22.07 29.79
CA LYS A 113 -9.18 22.90 28.64
C LYS A 113 -8.99 24.35 29.10
N HIS A 114 -7.89 24.99 28.68
CA HIS A 114 -7.63 26.40 28.98
C HIS A 114 -8.43 27.31 28.04
N LEU A 115 -8.92 28.45 28.54
CA LEU A 115 -9.71 29.42 27.75
C LEU A 115 -8.93 29.95 26.53
N ASP A 116 -7.61 30.06 26.65
CA ASP A 116 -6.72 30.54 25.59
C ASP A 116 -6.70 29.64 24.34
N VAL A 117 -7.11 28.37 24.48
CA VAL A 117 -7.26 27.45 23.34
C VAL A 117 -8.40 27.89 22.40
N GLU A 118 -9.38 28.64 22.90
CA GLU A 118 -10.47 29.21 22.10
C GLU A 118 -10.03 30.49 21.36
N MET A 119 -8.96 31.17 21.80
CA MET A 119 -8.38 32.31 21.10
C MET A 119 -7.78 31.92 19.74
N LEU A 120 -7.47 30.63 19.55
CA LEU A 120 -7.02 30.06 18.28
C LEU A 120 -8.08 30.07 17.17
N ASP A 121 -9.34 30.44 17.44
CA ASP A 121 -10.37 30.66 16.43
C ASP A 121 -10.49 32.12 15.98
N GLN A 122 -9.81 33.07 16.65
CA GLN A 122 -9.92 34.50 16.35
C GLN A 122 -9.11 34.92 15.11
N PRO A 123 -9.60 35.79 14.22
CA PRO A 123 -8.85 36.23 13.05
C PRO A 123 -7.51 36.88 13.44
N LEU A 124 -6.47 36.71 12.61
CA LEU A 124 -5.16 37.31 12.85
C LEU A 124 -5.31 38.85 12.97
N PRO A 125 -4.69 39.51 13.96
CA PRO A 125 -4.79 40.95 14.10
C PRO A 125 -4.21 41.64 12.85
N THR A 126 -5.08 42.28 12.07
CA THR A 126 -4.70 43.12 10.94
C THR A 126 -4.19 44.46 11.48
N GLY A 127 -2.89 44.72 11.36
CA GLY A 127 -2.37 46.06 11.61
C GLY A 127 -3.01 47.06 10.64
N GLN A 128 -3.76 48.02 11.17
CA GLN A 128 -4.16 49.23 10.47
C GLN A 128 -3.67 50.46 11.24
N ASN A 129 -3.20 51.42 10.45
CA ASN A 129 -2.57 52.68 10.84
C ASN A 129 -3.43 53.57 11.77
N GLY A 130 -2.77 54.14 12.79
CA GLY A 130 -2.84 55.54 13.21
C GLY A 130 -4.05 56.03 14.02
N THR A 131 -3.84 56.39 15.30
CA THR A 131 -3.77 57.79 15.81
C THR A 131 -3.57 57.83 17.34
N THR A 132 -2.46 58.46 17.74
CA THR A 132 -2.21 59.43 18.85
C THR A 132 -2.78 59.26 20.28
N GLU A 133 -1.90 59.59 21.25
CA GLU A 133 -2.09 59.88 22.70
C GLU A 133 -2.04 58.64 23.62
N GLU A 134 -1.15 58.49 24.61
CA GLU A 134 -0.26 59.39 25.36
C GLU A 134 0.90 58.58 26.00
N MET A 135 2.03 59.27 26.25
CA MET A 135 3.20 58.86 27.05
C MET A 135 2.80 58.23 28.40
N THR A 136 3.52 57.27 28.99
CA THR A 136 4.86 57.48 29.61
C THR A 136 5.60 56.17 29.90
N SER A 137 6.89 56.17 29.54
CA SER A 137 8.07 55.58 30.21
C SER A 137 8.02 54.13 30.72
N GLU A 138 8.81 53.28 30.09
CA GLU A 138 9.90 52.53 30.75
C GLU A 138 10.89 52.10 29.65
N GLU A 139 11.83 53.00 29.35
CA GLU A 139 13.06 52.72 28.63
C GLU A 139 14.03 52.08 29.64
N GLU A 140 14.53 50.89 29.36
CA GLU A 140 15.94 50.51 29.55
C GLU A 140 16.16 49.10 28.94
N GLU A 141 17.26 48.97 28.17
CA GLU A 141 17.77 47.78 27.47
C GLU A 141 17.43 47.62 25.96
N GLU A 142 17.69 48.67 25.18
CA GLU A 142 18.09 48.56 23.76
C GLU A 142 19.39 49.34 23.53
N GLU A 143 20.54 48.66 23.57
CA GLU A 143 21.73 49.00 22.77
C GLU A 143 22.56 47.72 22.57
N GLU A 144 22.45 47.09 21.39
CA GLU A 144 23.62 46.87 20.52
C GLU A 144 23.23 46.14 19.21
N MET A 145 23.55 46.83 18.10
CA MET A 145 23.72 46.35 16.73
C MET A 145 22.49 46.26 15.81
N ALA A 146 21.97 47.44 15.46
CA ALA A 146 21.60 47.73 14.08
C ALA A 146 22.55 48.81 13.55
N GLU A 147 23.29 48.52 12.48
CA GLU A 147 23.43 49.43 11.34
C GLU A 147 24.12 48.71 10.17
N ASP A 148 23.73 49.13 8.96
CA ASP A 148 24.27 48.79 7.64
C ASP A 148 23.67 47.58 6.89
N VAL A 149 22.42 47.78 6.47
CA VAL A 149 21.84 47.26 5.23
C VAL A 149 21.85 48.38 4.19
N GLU A 150 22.96 48.66 3.54
CA GLU A 150 23.01 49.35 2.25
C GLU A 150 24.13 48.70 1.41
N ASP A 151 23.84 48.42 0.13
CA ASP A 151 24.68 47.73 -0.89
C ASP A 151 24.49 46.21 -1.06
N LEU A 152 23.28 45.81 -1.45
CA LEU A 152 23.02 44.53 -2.15
C LEU A 152 22.68 44.79 -3.62
N ASP A 153 23.57 45.47 -4.34
CA ASP A 153 23.67 45.37 -5.80
C ASP A 153 25.14 45.49 -6.19
N HIS A 154 25.67 44.43 -6.81
CA HIS A 154 27.02 44.26 -7.38
C HIS A 154 28.10 43.71 -6.45
N TYR A 155 28.26 42.37 -6.44
CA TYR A 155 29.58 41.76 -6.33
C TYR A 155 29.74 40.66 -7.38
N GLU A 156 30.61 40.95 -8.34
CA GLU A 156 31.24 39.98 -9.24
C GLU A 156 31.87 38.84 -8.45
N MET A 157 31.86 37.63 -9.03
CA MET A 157 32.56 36.47 -8.50
C MET A 157 34.04 36.80 -8.26
N LYS A 158 34.43 37.02 -7.00
CA LYS A 158 35.84 36.92 -6.61
C LYS A 158 36.19 35.43 -6.50
N GLU A 159 37.17 35.04 -7.31
CA GLU A 159 37.89 33.77 -7.18
C GLU A 159 38.46 33.67 -5.76
N GLU A 160 37.93 32.75 -4.95
CA GLU A 160 38.62 32.33 -3.74
C GLU A 160 39.63 31.23 -4.09
N GLU A 161 40.91 31.59 -4.07
CA GLU A 161 42.01 30.65 -3.96
C GLU A 161 41.93 29.84 -2.65
N PRO A 162 42.48 28.61 -2.62
CA PRO A 162 42.11 27.61 -1.63
C PRO A 162 42.68 27.92 -0.24
N ILE A 163 41.80 28.08 0.75
CA ILE A 163 42.17 28.19 2.16
C ILE A 163 42.66 26.82 2.66
N SER A 164 43.97 26.70 2.86
CA SER A 164 44.61 25.58 3.54
C SER A 164 44.15 25.53 5.01
N GLY A 165 43.49 24.46 5.46
CA GLY A 165 43.26 24.28 6.89
C GLY A 165 42.09 23.41 7.38
N LYS A 166 41.30 22.78 6.51
CA LYS A 166 40.42 21.66 6.90
C LYS A 166 41.03 20.37 6.35
N GLN A 167 41.23 19.34 7.19
CA GLN A 167 41.47 17.97 6.70
C GLN A 167 40.44 17.71 5.61
N SER A 168 40.88 17.52 4.36
CA SER A 168 39.97 17.62 3.24
C SER A 168 38.93 16.52 3.36
N GLU A 169 37.64 16.86 3.30
CA GLU A 169 36.53 15.89 3.29
C GLU A 169 36.51 15.00 2.04
N ASP A 170 37.65 14.90 1.35
CA ASP A 170 37.97 14.27 0.07
C ASP A 170 39.25 13.38 0.19
N GLU A 171 39.85 13.28 1.39
CA GLU A 171 40.95 12.34 1.67
C GLU A 171 40.55 10.90 1.34
N GLY A 172 41.43 10.20 0.60
CA GLY A 172 41.27 8.80 0.22
C GLY A 172 40.44 8.54 -1.04
N ILE A 173 40.09 9.56 -1.83
CA ILE A 173 39.41 9.41 -3.14
C ILE A 173 40.43 9.60 -4.27
N GLU A 174 40.37 8.77 -5.30
CA GLU A 174 41.25 8.86 -6.46
C GLU A 174 40.95 10.11 -7.32
N LYS A 175 41.98 10.63 -8.00
CA LYS A 175 41.92 11.90 -8.76
C LYS A 175 40.83 11.93 -9.84
N GLU A 176 40.55 10.79 -10.46
CA GLU A 176 39.51 10.65 -11.49
C GLU A 176 38.10 10.77 -10.89
N ASN A 177 37.87 10.12 -9.75
CA ASN A 177 36.59 10.17 -9.03
C ASN A 177 36.33 11.57 -8.41
N LEU A 178 37.39 12.27 -7.99
CA LEU A 178 37.30 13.68 -7.56
C LEU A 178 36.84 14.59 -8.70
N ALA A 179 37.36 14.40 -9.91
CA ALA A 179 36.94 15.18 -11.07
C ALA A 179 35.45 14.98 -11.41
N VAL A 180 34.93 13.76 -11.20
CA VAL A 180 33.48 13.47 -11.34
C VAL A 180 32.67 14.24 -10.29
N LEU A 181 33.06 14.22 -9.02
CA LEU A 181 32.38 14.97 -7.96
C LEU A 181 32.39 16.49 -8.20
N GLU A 182 33.52 17.04 -8.66
CA GLU A 182 33.62 18.45 -9.02
C GLU A 182 32.75 18.81 -10.23
N LYS A 183 32.70 17.95 -11.26
CA LYS A 183 31.84 18.14 -12.43
C LYS A 183 30.37 18.19 -12.02
N ILE A 184 29.92 17.29 -11.15
CA ILE A 184 28.54 17.26 -10.64
C ILE A 184 28.22 18.53 -9.86
N ARG A 185 29.11 18.97 -8.95
CA ARG A 185 28.93 20.23 -8.20
C ARG A 185 28.79 21.43 -9.14
N LYS A 186 29.55 21.48 -10.24
CA LYS A 186 29.44 22.54 -11.25
C LYS A 186 28.11 22.46 -12.01
N THR A 187 27.69 21.28 -12.46
CA THR A 187 26.42 21.08 -13.15
C THR A 187 25.23 21.46 -12.26
N GLN A 188 25.21 21.01 -11.00
CA GLN A 188 24.14 21.38 -10.06
C GLN A 188 24.06 22.88 -9.83
N ARG A 189 25.19 23.59 -9.68
CA ARG A 189 25.21 25.06 -9.56
C ARG A 189 24.64 25.74 -10.81
N GLN A 190 24.98 25.24 -11.99
CA GLN A 190 24.47 25.77 -13.26
C GLN A 190 22.96 25.53 -13.41
N ASP A 191 22.45 24.36 -13.02
CA ASP A 191 21.03 24.03 -13.09
C ASP A 191 20.19 24.86 -12.11
N HIS A 192 20.76 25.18 -10.93
CA HIS A 192 20.16 26.12 -9.99
C HIS A 192 20.04 27.54 -10.57
N LEU A 193 21.10 28.02 -11.24
CA LEU A 193 21.10 29.32 -11.91
C LEU A 193 20.10 29.37 -13.09
N ASN A 194 19.89 28.24 -13.76
CA ASN A 194 19.01 28.14 -14.93
C ASN A 194 17.55 27.76 -14.58
N GLY A 195 17.21 27.53 -13.31
CA GLY A 195 15.88 27.10 -12.87
C GLY A 195 15.48 25.69 -13.35
N ALA A 196 16.44 24.86 -13.76
CA ALA A 196 16.26 23.53 -14.32
C ALA A 196 16.61 22.41 -13.31
N VAL A 197 16.36 22.66 -12.02
CA VAL A 197 16.77 21.75 -10.93
C VAL A 197 16.03 20.42 -11.04
N SER A 198 16.79 19.33 -11.16
CA SER A 198 16.26 17.96 -11.10
C SER A 198 16.35 17.43 -9.68
N GLY A 199 15.20 17.12 -9.07
CA GLY A 199 15.07 16.54 -7.73
C GLY A 199 15.17 17.52 -6.55
N SER A 200 15.11 17.00 -5.32
CA SER A 200 15.18 17.81 -4.09
C SER A 200 16.62 18.04 -3.62
N LEU A 201 16.89 19.19 -2.98
CA LEU A 201 18.19 19.52 -2.38
C LEU A 201 18.65 18.43 -1.40
N GLN A 202 17.74 17.94 -0.56
CA GLN A 202 18.01 16.88 0.41
C GLN A 202 18.43 15.57 -0.28
N ALA A 203 17.73 15.15 -1.32
CA ALA A 203 18.07 13.95 -2.07
C ALA A 203 19.42 14.11 -2.77
N SER A 204 19.67 15.27 -3.39
CA SER A 204 20.94 15.59 -4.05
C SER A 204 22.13 15.56 -3.09
N ASP A 205 22.00 16.18 -1.91
CA ASP A 205 23.06 16.17 -0.89
C ASP A 205 23.33 14.76 -0.36
N ARG A 206 22.26 13.99 -0.10
CA ARG A 206 22.39 12.61 0.33
C ARG A 206 23.07 11.76 -0.74
N LEU A 207 22.70 11.89 -2.01
CA LEU A 207 23.30 11.12 -3.11
C LEU A 207 24.77 11.50 -3.33
N MET A 208 25.13 12.78 -3.21
CA MET A 208 26.53 13.21 -3.24
C MET A 208 27.34 12.60 -2.10
N LYS A 209 26.77 12.52 -0.90
CA LYS A 209 27.40 11.85 0.24
C LYS A 209 27.59 10.35 -0.04
N GLU A 210 26.56 9.64 -0.49
CA GLU A 210 26.63 8.21 -0.81
C GLU A 210 27.68 7.91 -1.89
N LEU A 211 27.74 8.72 -2.95
CA LEU A 211 28.74 8.55 -4.01
C LEU A 211 30.17 8.79 -3.48
N ARG A 212 30.35 9.78 -2.60
CA ARG A 212 31.63 10.07 -1.95
C ARG A 212 32.07 8.91 -1.04
N ASP A 213 31.14 8.38 -0.24
CA ASP A 213 31.38 7.26 0.66
C ASP A 213 31.74 5.99 -0.13
N ILE A 214 31.06 5.74 -1.26
CA ILE A 214 31.40 4.66 -2.20
C ILE A 214 32.84 4.79 -2.71
N TYR A 215 33.25 5.98 -3.20
CA TYR A 215 34.60 6.15 -3.72
C TYR A 215 35.70 6.01 -2.66
N ARG A 216 35.38 6.20 -1.38
CA ARG A 216 36.29 5.93 -0.27
C ARG A 216 36.38 4.46 0.10
N SER A 217 35.31 3.72 -0.13
CA SER A 217 35.13 2.36 0.35
C SER A 217 36.20 1.41 -0.20
N GLN A 218 36.58 0.42 0.62
CA GLN A 218 37.51 -0.63 0.19
C GLN A 218 36.87 -1.55 -0.85
N SER A 219 35.55 -1.75 -0.80
CA SER A 219 34.82 -2.58 -1.74
C SER A 219 34.90 -2.03 -3.17
N TYR A 220 34.80 -0.70 -3.33
CA TYR A 220 35.01 0.00 -4.59
C TYR A 220 36.47 -0.06 -5.04
N LYS A 221 37.43 0.29 -4.16
CA LYS A 221 38.87 0.30 -4.46
C LYS A 221 39.43 -1.07 -4.86
N THR A 222 38.88 -2.14 -4.30
CA THR A 222 39.27 -3.52 -4.66
C THR A 222 38.63 -4.01 -5.96
N GLY A 223 37.79 -3.19 -6.61
CA GLY A 223 37.12 -3.50 -7.86
C GLY A 223 36.08 -4.60 -7.73
N ILE A 224 35.32 -4.63 -6.63
CA ILE A 224 34.15 -5.54 -6.51
C ILE A 224 33.03 -5.06 -7.43
N TYR A 225 32.83 -3.75 -7.48
CA TYR A 225 31.87 -3.09 -8.35
C TYR A 225 32.43 -1.73 -8.83
N SER A 226 31.89 -1.23 -9.94
CA SER A 226 32.13 0.15 -10.40
C SER A 226 30.82 0.92 -10.54
N VAL A 227 30.88 2.25 -10.47
CA VAL A 227 29.73 3.14 -10.55
C VAL A 227 29.97 4.17 -11.66
N GLU A 228 29.00 4.32 -12.55
CA GLU A 228 29.00 5.28 -13.66
C GLU A 228 27.68 6.05 -13.66
N LEU A 229 27.70 7.38 -13.77
CA LEU A 229 26.48 8.18 -13.85
C LEU A 229 25.95 8.23 -15.28
N ILE A 230 24.65 8.03 -15.45
CA ILE A 230 24.00 8.06 -16.76
C ILE A 230 23.68 9.51 -17.10
N SER A 231 24.18 9.99 -18.24
CA SER A 231 23.96 11.37 -18.70
C SER A 231 24.39 12.44 -17.69
N ASP A 232 25.44 12.16 -16.90
CA ASP A 232 25.89 13.01 -15.78
C ASP A 232 24.81 13.27 -14.71
N SER A 233 23.73 12.47 -14.68
CA SER A 233 22.65 12.60 -13.71
C SER A 233 23.02 11.95 -12.38
N LEU A 234 22.86 12.69 -11.29
CA LEU A 234 23.02 12.16 -9.94
C LEU A 234 21.89 11.20 -9.54
N TYR A 235 20.80 11.13 -10.29
CA TYR A 235 19.64 10.30 -9.97
C TYR A 235 19.59 8.97 -10.75
N GLU A 236 20.51 8.74 -11.69
CA GLU A 236 20.53 7.54 -12.54
C GLU A 236 21.94 6.95 -12.63
N TRP A 237 22.16 5.80 -12.00
CA TRP A 237 23.49 5.19 -11.91
C TRP A 237 23.52 3.83 -12.62
N HIS A 238 24.64 3.56 -13.28
CA HIS A 238 25.05 2.25 -13.74
C HIS A 238 26.06 1.65 -12.78
N VAL A 239 25.67 0.57 -12.12
CA VAL A 239 26.54 -0.16 -11.20
C VAL A 239 26.93 -1.49 -11.84
N LYS A 240 28.21 -1.69 -12.12
CA LYS A 240 28.72 -2.95 -12.70
C LYS A 240 29.29 -3.80 -11.57
N LEU A 241 28.68 -4.95 -11.30
CA LEU A 241 29.23 -5.95 -10.39
C LEU A 241 30.31 -6.74 -11.14
N GLN A 242 31.59 -6.48 -10.81
CA GLN A 242 32.76 -7.06 -11.48
C GLN A 242 33.18 -8.37 -10.82
N LYS A 243 33.05 -8.48 -9.49
CA LYS A 243 33.42 -9.68 -8.74
C LYS A 243 32.21 -10.21 -7.96
N VAL A 244 31.90 -11.47 -8.20
CA VAL A 244 30.97 -12.28 -7.42
C VAL A 244 31.75 -13.41 -6.73
N ASP A 245 31.13 -14.09 -5.77
CA ASP A 245 31.76 -15.19 -5.02
C ASP A 245 32.41 -16.21 -5.99
N PRO A 246 33.73 -16.45 -5.91
CA PRO A 246 34.47 -17.30 -6.85
C PRO A 246 34.01 -18.77 -6.80
N ASP A 247 33.45 -19.23 -5.68
CA ASP A 247 32.96 -20.60 -5.53
C ASP A 247 31.53 -20.78 -6.09
N SER A 248 30.90 -19.68 -6.53
CA SER A 248 29.54 -19.73 -7.06
C SER A 248 29.49 -20.17 -8.52
N PRO A 249 28.44 -20.91 -8.94
CA PRO A 249 28.21 -21.19 -10.36
C PRO A 249 28.05 -19.93 -11.21
N LEU A 250 27.59 -18.83 -10.61
CA LEU A 250 27.46 -17.53 -11.27
C LEU A 250 28.82 -16.98 -11.72
N HIS A 251 29.88 -17.16 -10.90
CA HIS A 251 31.23 -16.75 -11.26
C HIS A 251 31.71 -17.46 -12.53
N SER A 252 31.52 -18.78 -12.61
CA SER A 252 31.88 -19.58 -13.78
C SER A 252 31.10 -19.13 -15.03
N ASP A 253 29.80 -18.85 -14.88
CA ASP A 253 28.97 -18.35 -15.97
C ASP A 253 29.47 -17.00 -16.51
N LEU A 254 29.93 -16.09 -15.64
CA LEU A 254 30.49 -14.79 -16.06
C LEU A 254 31.81 -14.92 -16.82
N GLN A 255 32.66 -15.91 -16.49
CA GLN A 255 33.87 -16.20 -17.28
C GLN A 255 33.51 -16.71 -18.69
N ILE A 256 32.50 -17.57 -18.81
CA ILE A 256 32.00 -18.02 -20.11
C ILE A 256 31.42 -16.85 -20.91
N LEU A 257 30.70 -15.94 -20.24
CA LEU A 257 30.15 -14.74 -20.88
C LEU A 257 31.26 -13.78 -21.36
N LYS A 258 32.37 -13.69 -20.62
CA LYS A 258 33.57 -12.96 -21.02
C LYS A 258 34.16 -13.51 -22.31
N GLU A 259 34.30 -14.83 -22.40
CA GLU A 259 34.83 -15.50 -23.60
C GLU A 259 33.92 -15.35 -24.82
N LYS A 260 32.59 -15.37 -24.63
CA LYS A 260 31.61 -15.34 -25.74
C LYS A 260 31.26 -13.94 -26.22
N GLU A 261 31.06 -13.00 -25.29
CA GLU A 261 30.49 -11.68 -25.58
C GLU A 261 31.36 -10.52 -25.09
N GLY A 262 32.51 -10.81 -24.45
CA GLY A 262 33.39 -9.80 -23.88
C GLY A 262 32.84 -9.13 -22.61
N ILE A 263 31.80 -9.69 -21.99
CA ILE A 263 31.14 -9.14 -20.80
C ILE A 263 31.43 -10.03 -19.60
N GLU A 264 32.10 -9.49 -18.58
CA GLU A 264 32.45 -10.21 -17.34
C GLU A 264 31.75 -9.68 -16.09
N TYR A 265 30.73 -8.83 -16.26
CA TYR A 265 30.06 -8.14 -15.17
C TYR A 265 28.53 -8.24 -15.27
N ILE A 266 27.87 -8.00 -14.14
CA ILE A 266 26.40 -7.80 -14.09
C ILE A 266 26.14 -6.30 -13.98
N LEU A 267 25.44 -5.74 -14.96
CA LEU A 267 25.07 -4.33 -14.99
C LEU A 267 23.72 -4.13 -14.30
N LEU A 268 23.72 -3.32 -13.26
CA LEU A 268 22.53 -2.84 -12.56
C LEU A 268 22.27 -1.38 -12.92
N ASN A 269 21.00 -1.00 -12.94
CA ASN A 269 20.57 0.39 -13.03
C ASN A 269 19.86 0.76 -11.73
N PHE A 270 20.35 1.82 -11.09
CA PHE A 270 19.78 2.43 -9.90
C PHE A 270 19.13 3.74 -10.31
N SER A 271 17.84 3.87 -10.02
CA SER A 271 17.05 5.07 -10.26
C SER A 271 16.58 5.63 -8.93
N PHE A 272 16.94 6.87 -8.64
CA PHE A 272 16.59 7.59 -7.42
C PHE A 272 15.50 8.60 -7.70
N LYS A 273 14.61 8.82 -6.73
CA LYS A 273 13.52 9.82 -6.81
C LYS A 273 13.75 10.95 -5.83
N ASP A 274 12.97 12.02 -5.97
CA ASP A 274 13.06 13.25 -5.17
C ASP A 274 12.89 13.01 -3.66
N ASN A 275 12.20 11.94 -3.29
CA ASN A 275 11.96 11.53 -1.90
C ASN A 275 13.05 10.60 -1.32
N PHE A 276 14.14 10.34 -2.05
CA PHE A 276 15.29 9.64 -1.50
C PHE A 276 15.96 10.51 -0.41
N PRO A 277 16.34 9.97 0.75
CA PRO A 277 16.48 8.56 1.13
C PRO A 277 15.27 7.91 1.82
N PHE A 278 14.10 8.57 1.86
CA PHE A 278 12.91 8.02 2.52
C PHE A 278 12.27 6.88 1.71
N ASP A 279 12.23 7.03 0.39
CA ASP A 279 11.87 5.93 -0.51
C ASP A 279 13.13 5.16 -1.00
N PRO A 280 13.04 3.83 -1.20
CA PRO A 280 14.14 3.04 -1.74
C PRO A 280 14.48 3.42 -3.18
N PRO A 281 15.74 3.23 -3.61
CA PRO A 281 16.08 3.30 -5.03
C PRO A 281 15.38 2.17 -5.79
N PHE A 282 14.93 2.48 -7.01
CA PHE A 282 14.46 1.45 -7.91
C PHE A 282 15.66 0.80 -8.59
N VAL A 283 15.89 -0.49 -8.31
CA VAL A 283 17.05 -1.24 -8.83
C VAL A 283 16.60 -2.36 -9.76
N ARG A 284 17.25 -2.45 -10.92
CA ARG A 284 17.02 -3.51 -11.91
C ARG A 284 18.30 -4.01 -12.55
N VAL A 285 18.29 -5.25 -12.99
CA VAL A 285 19.31 -5.85 -13.85
C VAL A 285 19.08 -5.38 -15.29
N VAL A 286 20.14 -4.86 -15.91
CA VAL A 286 20.17 -4.47 -17.32
C VAL A 286 20.67 -5.63 -18.16
N LEU A 287 21.81 -6.22 -17.77
CA LEU A 287 22.42 -7.38 -18.42
C LEU A 287 23.40 -8.08 -17.47
N PRO A 288 23.73 -9.37 -17.68
CA PRO A 288 23.08 -10.31 -18.60
C PRO A 288 21.68 -10.72 -18.10
N VAL A 289 20.94 -11.49 -18.91
CA VAL A 289 19.68 -12.11 -18.46
C VAL A 289 20.00 -13.22 -17.46
N LEU A 290 19.43 -13.13 -16.27
CA LEU A 290 19.66 -14.07 -15.18
C LEU A 290 18.42 -14.95 -14.95
N SER A 291 18.65 -16.16 -14.44
CA SER A 291 17.64 -17.05 -13.88
C SER A 291 17.96 -17.30 -12.41
N GLY A 292 16.95 -17.37 -11.55
CA GLY A 292 17.17 -17.44 -10.10
C GLY A 292 17.64 -16.10 -9.53
N GLY A 293 18.31 -16.11 -8.37
CA GLY A 293 18.86 -14.90 -7.75
C GLY A 293 17.83 -13.88 -7.29
N TYR A 294 16.55 -14.26 -7.20
CA TYR A 294 15.42 -13.34 -6.97
C TYR A 294 15.26 -12.27 -8.07
N VAL A 295 15.79 -12.51 -9.27
CA VAL A 295 15.60 -11.65 -10.45
C VAL A 295 14.29 -12.05 -11.14
N LEU A 296 13.38 -11.09 -11.30
CA LEU A 296 12.08 -11.28 -11.95
C LEU A 296 12.10 -10.96 -13.45
N GLY A 297 10.96 -11.21 -14.10
CA GLY A 297 10.69 -10.78 -15.45
C GLY A 297 10.98 -9.28 -15.65
N GLY A 298 11.60 -8.92 -16.77
CA GLY A 298 11.98 -7.54 -17.05
C GLY A 298 13.24 -7.04 -16.33
N GLY A 299 13.80 -7.81 -15.37
CA GLY A 299 15.04 -7.48 -14.66
C GLY A 299 14.83 -6.86 -13.28
N ALA A 300 13.61 -6.81 -12.75
CA ALA A 300 13.38 -6.31 -11.38
C ALA A 300 13.98 -7.26 -10.32
N LEU A 301 14.40 -6.72 -9.19
CA LEU A 301 14.91 -7.50 -8.06
C LEU A 301 13.83 -7.65 -6.98
N CYS A 302 13.51 -8.89 -6.61
CA CYS A 302 12.58 -9.20 -5.53
C CYS A 302 13.33 -9.30 -4.19
N MET A 303 13.68 -8.15 -3.61
CA MET A 303 14.43 -8.06 -2.35
C MET A 303 13.69 -7.20 -1.34
N GLU A 304 13.57 -7.70 -0.10
CA GLU A 304 12.81 -7.03 0.97
C GLU A 304 13.34 -5.62 1.26
N LEU A 305 14.66 -5.43 1.30
CA LEU A 305 15.24 -4.10 1.52
C LEU A 305 14.93 -3.09 0.41
N LEU A 306 14.52 -3.52 -0.78
CA LEU A 306 14.13 -2.63 -1.88
C LEU A 306 12.62 -2.34 -1.89
N THR A 307 11.88 -2.85 -0.90
CA THR A 307 10.45 -2.55 -0.71
C THR A 307 10.28 -1.42 0.30
N LYS A 308 9.16 -0.68 0.24
CA LYS A 308 8.86 0.38 1.21
C LYS A 308 8.89 -0.10 2.67
N GLN A 309 8.55 -1.36 2.91
CA GLN A 309 8.46 -1.94 4.24
C GLN A 309 9.83 -2.38 4.78
N GLY A 310 10.71 -2.90 3.91
CA GLY A 310 12.04 -3.35 4.31
C GLY A 310 13.14 -2.30 4.14
N TRP A 311 12.85 -1.19 3.46
CA TRP A 311 13.79 -0.09 3.27
C TRP A 311 13.96 0.73 4.53
N SER A 312 15.21 1.12 4.80
CA SER A 312 15.55 2.11 5.82
C SER A 312 16.43 3.17 5.19
N SER A 313 16.13 4.44 5.45
CA SER A 313 16.96 5.57 5.03
C SER A 313 18.37 5.54 5.64
N ALA A 314 18.59 4.70 6.67
CA ALA A 314 19.91 4.45 7.26
C ALA A 314 20.80 3.54 6.42
N TYR A 315 20.26 2.83 5.41
CA TYR A 315 21.08 2.01 4.53
C TYR A 315 21.95 2.87 3.62
N SER A 316 23.25 2.55 3.57
CA SER A 316 24.15 3.12 2.56
C SER A 316 23.99 2.39 1.23
N ILE A 317 24.20 3.10 0.12
CA ILE A 317 24.10 2.53 -1.21
C ILE A 317 25.20 1.47 -1.45
N GLU A 318 26.39 1.64 -0.87
CA GLU A 318 27.40 0.58 -0.82
C GLU A 318 26.82 -0.71 -0.22
N SER A 319 26.17 -0.61 0.94
CA SER A 319 25.60 -1.80 1.61
C SER A 319 24.52 -2.46 0.77
N VAL A 320 23.70 -1.68 0.05
CA VAL A 320 22.67 -2.17 -0.87
C VAL A 320 23.31 -2.92 -2.03
N ILE A 321 24.35 -2.36 -2.67
CA ILE A 321 25.09 -2.99 -3.76
C ILE A 321 25.69 -4.34 -3.31
N MET A 322 26.33 -4.36 -2.14
CA MET A 322 26.94 -5.56 -1.58
C MET A 322 25.89 -6.63 -1.21
N GLN A 323 24.74 -6.23 -0.66
CA GLN A 323 23.64 -7.14 -0.37
C GLN A 323 23.02 -7.73 -1.63
N ILE A 324 22.88 -6.95 -2.70
CA ILE A 324 22.43 -7.46 -4.00
C ILE A 324 23.42 -8.50 -4.53
N ASN A 325 24.72 -8.20 -4.50
CA ASN A 325 25.76 -9.14 -4.94
C ASN A 325 25.68 -10.48 -4.18
N ALA A 326 25.59 -10.43 -2.85
CA ALA A 326 25.44 -11.61 -2.02
C ALA A 326 24.11 -12.36 -2.26
N THR A 327 23.02 -11.64 -2.49
CA THR A 327 21.69 -12.23 -2.69
C THR A 327 21.58 -12.96 -4.03
N LEU A 328 22.22 -12.44 -5.08
CA LEU A 328 22.30 -13.13 -6.38
C LEU A 328 22.98 -14.50 -6.23
N VAL A 329 24.10 -14.56 -5.50
CA VAL A 329 24.82 -15.82 -5.20
C VAL A 329 23.96 -16.75 -4.35
N LYS A 330 23.42 -16.26 -3.23
CA LYS A 330 22.57 -17.05 -2.32
C LYS A 330 21.32 -17.61 -3.02
N GLY A 331 20.73 -16.82 -3.91
CA GLY A 331 19.59 -17.20 -4.75
C GLY A 331 19.96 -18.09 -5.94
N LYS A 332 21.22 -18.54 -6.03
CA LYS A 332 21.74 -19.41 -7.10
C LYS A 332 21.49 -18.83 -8.50
N ALA A 333 21.73 -17.53 -8.68
CA ALA A 333 21.60 -16.88 -9.98
C ALA A 333 22.47 -17.58 -11.03
N ARG A 334 21.95 -17.75 -12.24
CA ARG A 334 22.64 -18.33 -13.40
C ARG A 334 22.42 -17.48 -14.64
N VAL A 335 23.43 -17.34 -15.50
CA VAL A 335 23.30 -16.62 -16.76
C VAL A 335 22.49 -17.46 -17.76
N GLN A 336 21.47 -16.86 -18.36
CA GLN A 336 20.68 -17.49 -19.42
C GLN A 336 21.32 -17.24 -20.79
N PHE A 337 22.23 -18.12 -21.20
CA PHE A 337 22.86 -18.05 -22.52
C PHE A 337 21.82 -18.30 -23.63
N GLY A 338 21.62 -17.31 -24.51
CA GLY A 338 20.64 -17.38 -25.61
C GLY A 338 19.30 -16.71 -25.35
N ALA A 339 19.09 -16.12 -24.16
CA ALA A 339 17.92 -15.30 -23.90
C ALA A 339 17.94 -14.01 -24.75
N ASN A 340 16.76 -13.54 -25.16
CA ASN A 340 16.66 -12.30 -25.93
C ASN A 340 17.09 -11.11 -25.07
N LYS A 341 18.09 -10.34 -25.52
CA LYS A 341 18.62 -9.17 -24.79
C LYS A 341 17.55 -8.10 -24.49
N ASN A 342 16.50 -7.99 -25.32
CA ASN A 342 15.38 -7.07 -25.11
C ASN A 342 14.35 -7.56 -24.07
N GLN A 343 14.57 -8.71 -23.44
CA GLN A 343 13.69 -9.24 -22.41
C GLN A 343 13.69 -8.34 -21.15
N TYR A 344 14.83 -7.72 -20.83
CA TYR A 344 14.96 -6.76 -19.74
C TYR A 344 14.75 -5.33 -20.24
N ASN A 345 13.81 -4.63 -19.64
CA ASN A 345 13.54 -3.23 -19.90
C ASN A 345 12.84 -2.59 -18.69
N LEU A 346 12.90 -1.26 -18.62
CA LEU A 346 12.38 -0.50 -17.49
C LEU A 346 10.90 -0.76 -17.25
N ALA A 347 10.06 -0.74 -18.30
CA ALA A 347 8.61 -0.92 -18.16
C ALA A 347 8.22 -2.27 -17.56
N ARG A 348 8.84 -3.36 -18.03
CA ARG A 348 8.58 -4.72 -17.50
C ARG A 348 9.13 -4.90 -16.08
N ALA A 349 10.27 -4.29 -15.77
CA ALA A 349 10.81 -4.29 -14.42
C ALA A 349 9.86 -3.55 -13.46
N GLN A 350 9.38 -2.37 -13.85
CA GLN A 350 8.44 -1.58 -13.04
C GLN A 350 7.14 -2.34 -12.78
N GLN A 351 6.59 -3.00 -13.81
CA GLN A 351 5.39 -3.84 -13.69
C GLN A 351 5.60 -4.97 -12.68
N SER A 352 6.72 -5.70 -12.79
CA SER A 352 7.04 -6.81 -11.88
C SER A 352 7.25 -6.32 -10.44
N TYR A 353 7.90 -5.18 -10.25
CA TYR A 353 8.08 -4.56 -8.93
C TYR A 353 6.74 -4.17 -8.31
N ASN A 354 5.85 -3.53 -9.07
CA ASN A 354 4.52 -3.16 -8.58
C ASN A 354 3.71 -4.38 -8.12
N SER A 355 3.81 -5.51 -8.85
CA SER A 355 3.19 -6.76 -8.43
C SER A 355 3.77 -7.32 -7.12
N ILE A 356 5.07 -7.17 -6.85
CA ILE A 356 5.70 -7.60 -5.59
C ILE A 356 5.28 -6.73 -4.41
N VAL A 357 5.31 -5.40 -4.57
CA VAL A 357 4.97 -4.46 -3.48
C VAL A 357 3.54 -4.70 -3.01
N GLN A 358 2.62 -4.98 -3.93
CA GLN A 358 1.25 -5.41 -3.62
C GLN A 358 1.20 -6.69 -2.78
N ILE A 359 2.14 -7.62 -2.94
CA ILE A 359 2.23 -8.87 -2.14
C ILE A 359 2.80 -8.60 -0.75
N HIS A 360 3.78 -7.71 -0.61
CA HIS A 360 4.36 -7.37 0.70
C HIS A 360 3.40 -6.55 1.57
N GLU A 361 2.67 -5.60 0.98
CA GLU A 361 1.63 -4.83 1.68
C GLU A 361 0.50 -5.71 2.22
N LYS A 362 0.20 -6.84 1.57
CA LYS A 362 -0.82 -7.80 2.03
C LYS A 362 -0.52 -8.40 3.41
N ASN A 363 0.75 -8.47 3.85
CA ASN A 363 1.09 -9.13 5.12
C ASN A 363 0.85 -8.23 6.35
N ALA A 364 1.01 -6.92 6.23
CA ALA A 364 0.66 -5.97 7.30
C ALA A 364 -0.87 -5.84 7.44
N ARG A 365 -1.59 -5.76 6.30
CA ARG A 365 -3.07 -5.71 6.27
C ARG A 365 -3.72 -6.91 6.99
N LYS A 366 -3.15 -8.11 6.87
CA LYS A 366 -3.66 -9.36 7.50
C LYS A 366 -3.80 -9.31 9.02
N ARG A 367 -2.93 -8.59 9.75
CA ARG A 367 -2.99 -8.52 11.22
C ARG A 367 -4.12 -7.62 11.70
N MET A 368 -4.22 -6.41 11.14
CA MET A 368 -5.26 -5.43 11.49
C MET A 368 -6.67 -5.94 11.14
N SER A 369 -6.82 -6.59 9.98
CA SER A 369 -8.11 -7.17 9.57
C SER A 369 -8.63 -8.27 10.51
N MET A 370 -7.74 -9.02 11.18
CA MET A 370 -8.14 -10.08 12.11
C MET A 370 -8.74 -9.51 13.39
N GLU A 371 -8.16 -8.44 13.93
CA GLU A 371 -8.68 -7.74 15.11
C GLU A 371 -10.05 -7.10 14.82
N THR A 372 -10.20 -6.47 13.64
CA THR A 372 -11.49 -5.94 13.18
C THR A 372 -12.54 -7.04 13.05
N ALA A 373 -12.21 -8.19 12.48
CA ALA A 373 -13.14 -9.30 12.34
C ALA A 373 -13.58 -9.86 13.72
N VAL A 374 -12.65 -10.01 14.66
CA VAL A 374 -12.96 -10.43 16.04
C VAL A 374 -13.83 -9.39 16.76
N ALA A 375 -13.60 -8.10 16.53
CA ALA A 375 -14.43 -7.04 17.07
C ALA A 375 -15.85 -7.09 16.49
N LEU A 376 -15.99 -7.29 15.17
CA LEU A 376 -17.28 -7.43 14.49
C LEU A 376 -18.05 -8.68 14.96
N GLU A 377 -17.38 -9.83 15.11
CA GLU A 377 -18.00 -11.06 15.64
C GLU A 377 -18.63 -10.83 17.02
N LYS A 378 -17.97 -10.04 17.89
CA LYS A 378 -18.49 -9.73 19.23
C LYS A 378 -19.75 -8.87 19.21
N LEU A 379 -20.04 -8.17 18.10
CA LEU A 379 -21.27 -7.38 17.94
C LEU A 379 -22.47 -8.25 17.59
N PHE A 380 -22.27 -9.46 17.07
CA PHE A 380 -23.35 -10.35 16.66
C PHE A 380 -23.76 -11.33 17.77
N PRO A 381 -25.03 -11.77 17.82
CA PRO A 381 -25.47 -12.81 18.74
C PRO A 381 -24.64 -14.09 18.58
N LYS A 382 -24.40 -14.84 19.67
CA LYS A 382 -23.58 -16.08 19.65
C LYS A 382 -24.07 -17.17 18.68
N GLN A 383 -25.34 -17.12 18.30
CA GLN A 383 -25.97 -18.04 17.34
C GLN A 383 -25.77 -17.61 15.87
N CYS A 384 -25.25 -16.40 15.64
CA CYS A 384 -24.92 -15.90 14.31
C CYS A 384 -23.58 -16.48 13.86
N GLN A 385 -23.58 -17.19 12.76
CA GLN A 385 -22.37 -17.67 12.10
C GLN A 385 -21.85 -16.56 11.19
N VAL A 386 -20.62 -16.11 11.44
CA VAL A 386 -20.00 -15.01 10.70
C VAL A 386 -18.93 -15.59 9.80
N LEU A 387 -18.97 -15.32 8.50
CA LEU A 387 -17.92 -15.71 7.56
C LEU A 387 -17.22 -14.45 7.03
N GLY A 388 -15.95 -14.27 7.38
CA GLY A 388 -15.14 -13.14 6.94
C GLY A 388 -14.04 -13.56 5.96
N ILE A 389 -14.01 -12.96 4.78
CA ILE A 389 -12.96 -13.17 3.75
C ILE A 389 -12.29 -11.85 3.39
N VAL A 390 -11.00 -11.90 3.02
CA VAL A 390 -10.23 -10.75 2.52
C VAL A 390 -9.95 -10.96 1.05
N THR A 391 -10.18 -9.92 0.26
CA THR A 391 -9.96 -9.93 -1.18
C THR A 391 -9.23 -8.66 -1.63
N PRO A 392 -8.51 -8.71 -2.77
CA PRO A 392 -7.86 -7.55 -3.36
C PRO A 392 -8.78 -6.34 -3.63
N GLY A 393 -10.03 -6.59 -4.02
CA GLY A 393 -11.04 -5.56 -4.26
C GLY A 393 -12.45 -6.11 -4.03
N ILE A 394 -13.45 -5.24 -3.98
CA ILE A 394 -14.84 -5.61 -3.74
C ILE A 394 -15.77 -5.09 -4.84
N VAL A 395 -16.93 -5.72 -4.95
CA VAL A 395 -18.09 -5.20 -5.69
C VAL A 395 -19.22 -5.04 -4.68
N VAL A 396 -19.82 -3.86 -4.63
CA VAL A 396 -20.85 -3.58 -3.62
C VAL A 396 -21.94 -2.68 -4.18
N THR A 397 -23.18 -2.98 -3.84
CA THR A 397 -24.30 -2.03 -3.97
C THR A 397 -24.39 -1.23 -2.67
N PRO A 398 -24.13 0.10 -2.68
CA PRO A 398 -24.14 0.91 -1.47
C PRO A 398 -25.46 0.81 -0.70
N MET A 399 -25.38 0.88 0.63
CA MET A 399 -26.55 0.80 1.52
C MET A 399 -27.63 1.84 1.16
N GLY A 400 -28.89 1.47 1.39
CA GLY A 400 -30.06 2.25 1.01
C GLY A 400 -30.99 1.41 0.15
N SER A 401 -31.22 1.83 -1.10
CA SER A 401 -32.06 1.10 -2.04
C SER A 401 -31.25 0.00 -2.76
N GLY A 402 -31.86 -1.18 -2.97
CA GLY A 402 -31.32 -2.20 -3.88
C GLY A 402 -31.15 -1.69 -5.32
N SER A 403 -31.76 -0.56 -5.65
CA SER A 403 -31.63 0.16 -6.91
C SER A 403 -30.39 1.05 -7.04
N ASN A 404 -29.59 1.21 -5.97
CA ASN A 404 -28.36 2.01 -6.01
C ASN A 404 -27.36 1.44 -7.04
N ARG A 405 -26.64 2.31 -7.75
CA ARG A 405 -25.62 1.86 -8.70
C ARG A 405 -24.52 1.06 -7.97
N PRO A 406 -24.23 -0.19 -8.40
CA PRO A 406 -23.15 -0.98 -7.84
C PRO A 406 -21.79 -0.36 -8.17
N GLN A 407 -20.82 -0.55 -7.29
CA GLN A 407 -19.48 0.00 -7.39
C GLN A 407 -18.44 -1.13 -7.35
N GLU A 408 -17.57 -1.15 -8.35
CA GLU A 408 -16.31 -1.88 -8.40
C GLU A 408 -15.24 -1.05 -7.69
N ILE A 409 -14.84 -1.49 -6.49
CA ILE A 409 -13.78 -0.85 -5.70
C ILE A 409 -12.55 -1.75 -5.78
N GLU A 410 -11.73 -1.52 -6.79
CA GLU A 410 -10.53 -2.32 -7.10
C GLU A 410 -9.33 -1.98 -6.21
N ILE A 411 -9.29 -0.75 -5.67
CA ILE A 411 -8.20 -0.22 -4.83
C ILE A 411 -8.81 0.60 -3.69
N GLY A 412 -8.29 0.41 -2.49
CA GLY A 412 -8.67 1.18 -1.29
C GLY A 412 -9.26 0.30 -0.19
N GLU A 413 -9.47 0.90 0.98
CA GLU A 413 -10.11 0.21 2.11
C GLU A 413 -11.62 0.25 1.97
N SER A 414 -12.23 -0.92 1.85
CA SER A 414 -13.67 -1.05 1.70
C SER A 414 -14.12 -2.44 2.12
N GLY A 415 -15.40 -2.55 2.49
CA GLY A 415 -15.99 -3.81 2.89
C GLY A 415 -17.51 -3.73 2.87
N PHE A 416 -18.15 -4.89 2.82
CA PHE A 416 -19.58 -5.02 3.02
C PHE A 416 -19.87 -6.29 3.81
N ALA A 417 -21.06 -6.34 4.40
CA ALA A 417 -21.58 -7.52 5.07
C ALA A 417 -22.94 -7.89 4.50
N LEU A 418 -23.17 -9.19 4.31
CA LEU A 418 -24.49 -9.73 3.98
C LEU A 418 -25.03 -10.48 5.20
N LEU A 419 -26.20 -10.03 5.66
CA LEU A 419 -26.90 -10.63 6.80
C LEU A 419 -28.09 -11.41 6.26
N PHE A 420 -28.03 -12.73 6.37
CA PHE A 420 -29.13 -13.59 5.98
C PHE A 420 -30.02 -13.86 7.20
N PRO A 421 -31.29 -13.41 7.19
CA PRO A 421 -32.22 -13.80 8.23
C PRO A 421 -32.57 -15.28 8.12
N GLN A 422 -33.25 -15.83 9.12
CA GLN A 422 -33.89 -17.13 8.98
C GLN A 422 -35.02 -17.02 7.95
N ILE A 423 -34.90 -17.76 6.85
CA ILE A 423 -35.89 -17.80 5.78
C ILE A 423 -36.57 -19.17 5.80
N GLU A 424 -37.89 -19.20 5.85
CA GLU A 424 -38.65 -20.45 5.90
C GLU A 424 -38.29 -21.35 4.70
N GLY A 425 -38.12 -22.66 4.92
CA GLY A 425 -37.81 -23.61 3.85
C GLY A 425 -36.49 -23.40 3.11
N ILE A 426 -35.61 -22.52 3.61
CA ILE A 426 -34.25 -22.31 3.08
C ILE A 426 -33.26 -22.50 4.22
N LYS A 427 -32.29 -23.38 3.99
CA LYS A 427 -31.19 -23.65 4.90
C LYS A 427 -29.88 -23.12 4.29
N ILE A 428 -29.29 -22.14 4.95
CA ILE A 428 -27.96 -21.62 4.62
C ILE A 428 -26.97 -22.17 5.64
N GLN A 429 -25.99 -22.94 5.19
CA GLN A 429 -25.03 -23.59 6.06
C GLN A 429 -23.59 -23.32 5.61
N PRO A 430 -22.74 -22.69 6.45
CA PRO A 430 -21.33 -22.54 6.17
C PRO A 430 -20.59 -23.87 6.30
N PHE A 431 -19.49 -23.99 5.57
CA PHE A 431 -18.56 -25.11 5.67
C PHE A 431 -17.12 -24.63 5.61
N HIS A 432 -16.21 -25.39 6.23
CA HIS A 432 -14.79 -25.08 6.27
C HIS A 432 -13.94 -26.35 6.27
N PHE A 433 -12.98 -26.40 5.36
CA PHE A 433 -12.06 -27.52 5.18
C PHE A 433 -10.62 -27.00 5.18
N ILE A 434 -9.92 -27.18 6.30
CA ILE A 434 -8.51 -26.81 6.44
C ILE A 434 -7.63 -27.87 5.78
N LYS A 435 -6.68 -27.46 4.93
CA LYS A 435 -5.67 -28.35 4.36
C LYS A 435 -4.65 -28.71 5.43
N GLN A 436 -4.63 -29.98 5.84
CA GLN A 436 -3.65 -30.50 6.81
C GLN A 436 -2.53 -31.26 6.09
N PRO A 437 -1.24 -31.04 6.43
CA PRO A 437 -0.12 -31.71 5.76
C PRO A 437 -0.17 -33.25 5.83
N LYS A 438 -0.71 -33.79 6.92
CA LYS A 438 -0.77 -35.24 7.20
C LYS A 438 -2.08 -35.90 6.75
N LYS A 439 -3.12 -35.12 6.43
CA LYS A 439 -4.45 -35.64 6.06
C LYS A 439 -4.68 -35.45 4.57
N LEU A 440 -4.26 -36.46 3.80
CA LEU A 440 -4.35 -36.44 2.35
C LEU A 440 -5.77 -36.63 1.83
N THR A 441 -6.69 -37.19 2.61
CA THR A 441 -8.03 -37.55 2.12
C THR A 441 -9.11 -36.71 2.79
N LEU A 442 -9.98 -36.12 1.98
CA LEU A 442 -11.21 -35.48 2.45
C LEU A 442 -12.24 -36.58 2.72
N GLU A 443 -12.66 -36.73 3.97
CA GLU A 443 -13.59 -37.78 4.35
C GLU A 443 -15.01 -37.44 3.87
N LYS A 444 -15.64 -38.36 3.12
CA LYS A 444 -17.01 -38.20 2.59
C LYS A 444 -18.01 -37.76 3.68
N HIS A 445 -17.89 -38.33 4.89
CA HIS A 445 -18.75 -37.99 6.02
C HIS A 445 -18.71 -36.49 6.40
N GLN A 446 -17.56 -35.82 6.26
CA GLN A 446 -17.43 -34.38 6.56
C GLN A 446 -18.27 -33.55 5.59
N LEU A 447 -18.28 -33.93 4.31
CA LEU A 447 -19.06 -33.26 3.27
C LEU A 447 -20.57 -33.50 3.45
N THR A 448 -20.98 -34.73 3.79
CA THR A 448 -22.38 -35.04 4.11
C THR A 448 -22.86 -34.25 5.33
N LYS A 449 -22.03 -34.13 6.38
CA LYS A 449 -22.36 -33.37 7.60
C LYS A 449 -22.65 -31.89 7.32
N VAL A 450 -21.93 -31.29 6.38
CA VAL A 450 -22.14 -29.89 5.98
C VAL A 450 -23.20 -29.71 4.89
N GLY A 451 -23.87 -30.79 4.47
CA GLY A 451 -24.94 -30.74 3.47
C GLY A 451 -24.47 -30.58 2.03
N LEU A 452 -23.19 -30.84 1.74
CA LEU A 452 -22.63 -30.80 0.38
C LEU A 452 -22.82 -32.13 -0.37
N LEU A 453 -23.02 -33.23 0.34
CA LEU A 453 -23.35 -34.54 -0.23
C LEU A 453 -24.63 -35.08 0.40
N ASP A 454 -25.29 -36.01 -0.30
CA ASP A 454 -26.52 -36.70 0.13
C ASP A 454 -27.65 -35.73 0.54
N ASN A 455 -27.66 -34.54 -0.07
CA ASN A 455 -28.62 -33.47 0.19
C ASN A 455 -29.43 -33.16 -1.08
N PRO A 456 -30.66 -33.71 -1.23
CA PRO A 456 -31.47 -33.52 -2.43
C PRO A 456 -32.00 -32.09 -2.58
N GLU A 457 -31.93 -31.29 -1.51
CA GLU A 457 -32.36 -29.88 -1.51
C GLU A 457 -31.24 -28.90 -1.81
N LEU A 458 -29.97 -29.35 -1.93
CA LEU A 458 -28.85 -28.46 -2.27
C LEU A 458 -29.08 -27.82 -3.65
N ARG A 459 -28.95 -26.49 -3.73
CA ARG A 459 -29.14 -25.74 -4.98
C ARG A 459 -27.95 -24.89 -5.34
N VAL A 460 -27.35 -24.19 -4.37
CA VAL A 460 -26.23 -23.27 -4.60
C VAL A 460 -25.11 -23.53 -3.61
N VAL A 461 -23.88 -23.48 -4.10
CA VAL A 461 -22.67 -23.49 -3.29
C VAL A 461 -21.83 -22.28 -3.67
N LEU A 462 -21.62 -21.38 -2.71
CA LEU A 462 -20.60 -20.34 -2.80
C LEU A 462 -19.30 -20.88 -2.20
N VAL A 463 -18.21 -20.88 -2.97
CA VAL A 463 -16.94 -21.53 -2.56
C VAL A 463 -15.75 -20.59 -2.68
N PHE A 464 -14.94 -20.53 -1.63
CA PHE A 464 -13.77 -19.66 -1.54
C PHE A 464 -12.53 -20.43 -1.12
N GLY A 465 -11.50 -20.41 -1.94
CA GLY A 465 -10.17 -20.92 -1.57
C GLY A 465 -9.32 -19.79 -1.01
N TYR A 466 -8.71 -19.97 0.16
CA TYR A 466 -7.89 -18.92 0.79
C TYR A 466 -6.42 -19.34 0.90
N ASN A 467 -5.51 -18.34 0.82
CA ASN A 467 -4.06 -18.55 0.79
C ASN A 467 -3.62 -19.57 -0.30
N CYS A 468 -4.28 -19.55 -1.46
CA CYS A 468 -4.06 -20.53 -2.55
C CYS A 468 -2.70 -20.42 -3.25
N CYS A 469 -1.95 -19.32 -3.05
CA CYS A 469 -0.58 -19.16 -3.55
C CYS A 469 0.43 -20.16 -2.95
N LYS A 470 0.08 -20.85 -1.85
CA LYS A 470 0.96 -21.83 -1.21
C LYS A 470 0.94 -23.17 -1.94
N VAL A 471 2.08 -23.85 -1.93
CA VAL A 471 2.29 -25.13 -2.61
C VAL A 471 1.18 -26.13 -2.28
N GLY A 472 0.48 -26.61 -3.31
CA GLY A 472 -0.58 -27.61 -3.23
C GLY A 472 -1.91 -27.14 -2.63
N ALA A 473 -2.09 -25.84 -2.36
CA ALA A 473 -3.37 -25.30 -1.90
C ALA A 473 -4.42 -25.29 -3.04
N SER A 474 -4.03 -24.89 -4.26
CA SER A 474 -4.90 -24.96 -5.43
C SER A 474 -5.35 -26.39 -5.76
N SER A 475 -4.44 -27.37 -5.67
CA SER A 475 -4.77 -28.79 -5.86
C SER A 475 -5.75 -29.30 -4.79
N TYR A 476 -5.63 -28.82 -3.55
CA TYR A 476 -6.57 -29.16 -2.49
C TYR A 476 -7.96 -28.58 -2.76
N LEU A 477 -8.03 -27.32 -3.20
CA LEU A 477 -9.26 -26.65 -3.59
C LEU A 477 -9.96 -27.38 -4.75
N GLN A 478 -9.23 -27.70 -5.81
CA GLN A 478 -9.73 -28.49 -6.95
C GLN A 478 -10.33 -29.81 -6.51
N ARG A 479 -9.64 -30.52 -5.61
CA ARG A 479 -10.14 -31.80 -5.06
C ARG A 479 -11.43 -31.64 -4.27
N VAL A 480 -11.52 -30.63 -3.40
CA VAL A 480 -12.76 -30.35 -2.64
C VAL A 480 -13.93 -30.10 -3.61
N VAL A 481 -13.74 -29.18 -4.56
CA VAL A 481 -14.77 -28.82 -5.54
C VAL A 481 -15.17 -30.00 -6.42
N SER A 482 -14.22 -30.80 -6.89
CA SER A 482 -14.48 -31.98 -7.73
C SER A 482 -15.37 -33.03 -7.06
N THR A 483 -15.52 -32.98 -5.73
CA THR A 483 -16.33 -33.95 -4.98
C THR A 483 -17.83 -33.69 -5.13
N PHE A 484 -18.24 -32.46 -5.44
CA PHE A 484 -19.65 -32.07 -5.61
C PHE A 484 -19.93 -31.29 -6.91
N SER A 485 -18.93 -31.08 -7.77
CA SER A 485 -19.05 -30.40 -9.06
C SER A 485 -20.02 -31.06 -10.04
N ASN A 486 -20.12 -32.40 -9.99
CA ASN A 486 -20.94 -33.20 -10.88
C ASN A 486 -22.42 -33.21 -10.48
N MET A 487 -22.79 -32.51 -9.40
CA MET A 487 -24.17 -32.37 -8.97
C MET A 487 -24.88 -31.26 -9.75
N ASN A 488 -26.21 -31.37 -9.85
CA ASN A 488 -27.07 -30.37 -10.49
C ASN A 488 -27.26 -29.14 -9.58
N ILE A 489 -26.17 -28.45 -9.27
CA ILE A 489 -26.10 -27.27 -8.40
C ILE A 489 -25.46 -26.09 -9.14
N ILE A 490 -25.73 -24.88 -8.68
CA ILE A 490 -24.93 -23.71 -9.03
C ILE A 490 -23.69 -23.68 -8.14
N LEU A 491 -22.53 -23.50 -8.77
CA LEU A 491 -21.27 -23.27 -8.11
C LEU A 491 -20.73 -21.91 -8.54
N ALA A 492 -20.44 -21.04 -7.56
CA ALA A 492 -19.85 -19.74 -7.83
C ALA A 492 -18.87 -19.35 -6.72
N GLY A 493 -17.82 -18.60 -7.05
CA GLY A 493 -16.88 -18.07 -6.08
C GLY A 493 -15.51 -17.83 -6.67
N GLY A 494 -14.46 -17.99 -5.86
CA GLY A 494 -13.12 -17.65 -6.30
C GLY A 494 -12.03 -17.85 -5.25
N GLN A 495 -10.80 -17.50 -5.63
CA GLN A 495 -9.63 -17.52 -4.74
C GLN A 495 -9.49 -16.16 -4.04
N VAL A 496 -9.54 -16.18 -2.71
CA VAL A 496 -9.45 -15.03 -1.84
C VAL A 496 -8.08 -14.98 -1.15
N ASP A 497 -7.70 -13.83 -0.61
CA ASP A 497 -6.37 -13.66 0.01
C ASP A 497 -6.28 -14.40 1.34
N SER A 498 -7.25 -14.21 2.25
CA SER A 498 -7.26 -14.86 3.57
C SER A 498 -8.67 -14.99 4.16
N LEU A 499 -8.79 -15.84 5.18
CA LEU A 499 -9.98 -16.03 6.00
C LEU A 499 -9.78 -15.31 7.34
N LEU A 500 -10.79 -14.57 7.82
CA LEU A 500 -10.74 -13.81 9.08
C LEU A 500 -11.65 -14.36 10.18
N SER A 501 -12.78 -14.97 9.81
CA SER A 501 -13.83 -15.26 10.79
C SER A 501 -14.74 -16.40 10.32
N LEU A 502 -15.10 -17.28 11.27
CA LEU A 502 -16.10 -18.35 11.19
C LEU A 502 -16.87 -18.53 12.52
N THR A 503 -16.61 -17.62 13.47
CA THR A 503 -17.03 -17.62 14.89
C THR A 503 -16.72 -18.91 15.67
N SER A 504 -15.45 -19.03 16.09
CA SER A 504 -14.95 -19.81 17.24
C SER A 504 -14.83 -21.35 17.13
N GLU A 505 -13.91 -21.85 16.29
CA GLU A 505 -13.17 -23.06 16.68
C GLU A 505 -12.05 -22.67 17.66
N LYS A 506 -11.86 -23.45 18.73
CA LYS A 506 -11.01 -23.18 19.91
C LYS A 506 -9.50 -23.02 19.66
N THR A 507 -9.08 -22.80 18.42
CA THR A 507 -7.70 -22.57 18.01
C THR A 507 -7.68 -21.43 17.01
N PRO A 508 -6.94 -20.32 17.25
CA PRO A 508 -6.77 -19.30 16.25
C PRO A 508 -6.24 -19.95 14.98
N LEU A 509 -6.89 -19.69 13.83
CA LEU A 509 -6.34 -20.13 12.55
C LEU A 509 -4.93 -19.55 12.43
N ASP A 510 -3.96 -20.41 12.15
CA ASP A 510 -2.64 -19.96 11.75
C ASP A 510 -2.82 -19.01 10.56
N ILE A 511 -2.21 -17.82 10.62
CA ILE A 511 -2.19 -16.83 9.52
C ILE A 511 -1.72 -17.50 8.22
N ASN A 512 -0.93 -18.57 8.37
CA ASN A 512 -0.42 -19.37 7.28
C ASN A 512 -1.28 -20.56 6.85
N ALA A 513 -2.42 -20.82 7.48
CA ALA A 513 -3.33 -21.90 7.10
C ALA A 513 -3.86 -21.70 5.68
N THR A 514 -4.14 -22.81 5.01
CA THR A 514 -4.76 -22.83 3.67
C THR A 514 -5.95 -23.76 3.71
N GLY A 515 -6.96 -23.50 2.88
CA GLY A 515 -8.15 -24.33 2.90
C GLY A 515 -9.24 -23.81 1.97
N VAL A 516 -10.42 -24.41 2.14
CA VAL A 516 -11.63 -24.09 1.40
C VAL A 516 -12.72 -23.75 2.40
N VAL A 517 -13.42 -22.66 2.16
CA VAL A 517 -14.57 -22.21 2.96
C VAL A 517 -15.73 -21.89 2.01
N GLY A 518 -16.96 -21.85 2.52
CA GLY A 518 -18.08 -21.46 1.68
C GLY A 518 -19.43 -21.51 2.37
N LEU A 519 -20.48 -21.26 1.59
CA LEU A 519 -21.87 -21.29 2.00
C LEU A 519 -22.64 -22.24 1.09
N SER A 520 -23.39 -23.16 1.69
CA SER A 520 -24.34 -24.02 0.97
C SER A 520 -25.76 -23.50 1.19
N PHE A 521 -26.54 -23.43 0.11
CA PHE A 521 -27.93 -23.00 0.11
C PHE A 521 -28.79 -24.18 -0.33
N SER A 522 -29.65 -24.64 0.57
CA SER A 522 -30.55 -25.77 0.36
C SER A 522 -32.00 -25.34 0.54
N GLY A 523 -32.87 -25.79 -0.35
CA GLY A 523 -34.30 -25.50 -0.30
C GLY A 523 -34.95 -25.63 -1.67
N LEU A 524 -36.19 -26.13 -1.69
CA LEU A 524 -36.92 -26.38 -2.94
C LEU A 524 -37.29 -25.11 -3.72
N ARG A 525 -37.34 -23.96 -3.04
CA ARG A 525 -37.77 -22.67 -3.62
C ARG A 525 -36.63 -21.86 -4.23
N ILE A 526 -35.38 -22.24 -4.00
CA ILE A 526 -34.22 -21.48 -4.48
C ILE A 526 -34.13 -21.61 -6.00
N GLN A 527 -34.08 -20.47 -6.68
CA GLN A 527 -33.77 -20.38 -8.10
C GLN A 527 -32.44 -19.67 -8.27
N SER A 528 -31.64 -20.08 -9.25
CA SER A 528 -30.33 -19.49 -9.44
C SER A 528 -29.82 -19.64 -10.86
N ALA A 529 -28.99 -18.70 -11.29
CA ALA A 529 -28.38 -18.72 -12.59
C ALA A 529 -26.98 -18.12 -12.51
N THR A 530 -26.11 -18.55 -13.40
CA THR A 530 -24.72 -18.11 -13.51
C THR A 530 -24.34 -17.93 -14.96
N VAL A 531 -23.49 -16.93 -15.20
CA VAL A 531 -22.83 -16.72 -16.48
C VAL A 531 -21.35 -16.40 -16.24
N LEU A 532 -20.50 -17.03 -17.04
CA LEU A 532 -19.08 -16.79 -17.18
C LEU A 532 -18.87 -15.74 -18.28
N LEU A 533 -18.13 -14.71 -17.92
CA LEU A 533 -17.57 -13.72 -18.82
C LEU A 533 -16.11 -14.13 -19.04
N ASN A 534 -15.83 -14.73 -20.19
CA ASN A 534 -14.50 -15.18 -20.57
C ASN A 534 -13.63 -13.99 -21.06
N GLU A 535 -12.39 -14.28 -21.47
CA GLU A 535 -11.42 -13.29 -21.98
C GLU A 535 -11.91 -12.56 -23.26
N ASP A 536 -12.90 -13.09 -23.97
CA ASP A 536 -13.47 -12.40 -25.15
C ASP A 536 -14.37 -11.22 -24.77
N VAL A 537 -14.86 -11.19 -23.53
CA VAL A 537 -15.70 -10.10 -23.01
C VAL A 537 -14.81 -8.93 -22.64
N ASN A 538 -14.43 -8.07 -23.60
CA ASN A 538 -13.43 -7.02 -23.39
C ASN A 538 -13.95 -5.58 -23.58
N ASP A 539 -15.26 -5.42 -23.74
CA ASP A 539 -15.92 -4.12 -23.81
C ASP A 539 -17.32 -4.13 -23.16
N GLU A 540 -17.93 -2.95 -23.04
CA GLU A 540 -19.29 -2.79 -22.48
C GLU A 540 -20.34 -3.60 -23.24
N LYS A 541 -20.24 -3.67 -24.58
CA LYS A 541 -21.23 -4.33 -25.43
C LYS A 541 -21.22 -5.84 -25.24
N THR A 542 -20.04 -6.44 -25.17
CA THR A 542 -19.85 -7.87 -24.89
C THR A 542 -20.23 -8.21 -23.45
N ALA A 543 -19.98 -7.32 -22.49
CA ALA A 543 -20.45 -7.49 -21.11
C ALA A 543 -21.98 -7.45 -21.01
N GLU A 544 -22.62 -6.51 -21.70
CA GLU A 544 -24.09 -6.44 -21.81
C GLU A 544 -24.67 -7.69 -22.47
N ALA A 545 -24.03 -8.23 -23.51
CA ALA A 545 -24.46 -9.47 -24.13
C ALA A 545 -24.40 -10.66 -23.16
N ALA A 546 -23.39 -10.72 -22.29
CA ALA A 546 -23.32 -11.72 -21.22
C ALA A 546 -24.46 -11.55 -20.19
N MET A 547 -24.78 -10.30 -19.81
CA MET A 547 -25.90 -10.02 -18.90
C MET A 547 -27.26 -10.35 -19.51
N GLN A 548 -27.41 -10.17 -20.82
CA GLN A 548 -28.61 -10.58 -21.55
C GLN A 548 -28.79 -12.11 -21.51
N ARG A 549 -27.70 -12.89 -21.61
CA ARG A 549 -27.74 -14.35 -21.43
C ARG A 549 -28.20 -14.71 -20.02
N LEU A 550 -27.69 -14.03 -19.00
CA LEU A 550 -28.13 -14.23 -17.61
C LEU A 550 -29.61 -13.86 -17.42
N LYS A 551 -30.07 -12.77 -18.04
CA LYS A 551 -31.48 -12.34 -17.97
C LYS A 551 -32.43 -13.34 -18.59
N ALA A 552 -31.99 -14.07 -19.62
CA ALA A 552 -32.79 -15.13 -20.26
C ALA A 552 -33.10 -16.31 -19.33
N ALA A 553 -32.42 -16.43 -18.18
CA ALA A 553 -32.76 -17.39 -17.14
C ALA A 553 -34.10 -17.11 -16.44
N ASN A 554 -34.66 -15.91 -16.60
CA ASN A 554 -35.96 -15.50 -16.05
C ASN A 554 -36.08 -15.66 -14.53
N ILE A 555 -34.99 -15.39 -13.80
CA ILE A 555 -34.97 -15.36 -12.34
C ILE A 555 -35.71 -14.09 -11.85
N PRO A 556 -36.62 -14.19 -10.87
CA PRO A 556 -37.29 -13.02 -10.29
C PRO A 556 -36.28 -12.03 -9.73
N GLU A 557 -36.54 -10.72 -9.78
CA GLU A 557 -35.63 -9.72 -9.20
C GLU A 557 -35.90 -9.45 -7.72
N GLN A 558 -37.17 -9.50 -7.30
CA GLN A 558 -37.54 -9.37 -5.90
C GLN A 558 -36.98 -10.55 -5.10
N ASP A 559 -36.42 -10.29 -3.93
CA ASP A 559 -35.79 -11.28 -3.04
C ASP A 559 -34.62 -12.04 -3.69
N THR A 560 -33.95 -11.39 -4.66
CA THR A 560 -32.77 -11.93 -5.35
C THR A 560 -31.54 -11.10 -5.03
N ILE A 561 -30.42 -11.80 -4.91
CA ILE A 561 -29.11 -11.20 -4.69
C ILE A 561 -28.21 -11.59 -5.86
N GLY A 562 -27.51 -10.60 -6.42
CA GLY A 562 -26.48 -10.80 -7.44
C GLY A 562 -25.10 -10.93 -6.81
N PHE A 563 -24.30 -11.87 -7.34
CA PHE A 563 -22.90 -12.02 -6.99
C PHE A 563 -21.99 -11.83 -8.21
N MET A 564 -20.91 -11.07 -8.05
CA MET A 564 -19.87 -10.87 -9.06
C MET A 564 -18.51 -11.29 -8.50
N PHE A 565 -17.91 -12.34 -9.05
CA PHE A 565 -16.57 -12.79 -8.71
C PHE A 565 -15.67 -12.60 -9.92
N ALA A 566 -14.85 -11.56 -9.90
CA ALA A 566 -14.00 -11.16 -11.01
C ALA A 566 -12.52 -11.42 -10.71
N CYS A 567 -11.73 -11.67 -11.76
CA CYS A 567 -10.28 -11.73 -11.61
C CYS A 567 -9.71 -10.34 -11.33
N VAL A 568 -8.67 -10.25 -10.52
CA VAL A 568 -7.84 -9.03 -10.39
C VAL A 568 -7.21 -8.57 -11.72
N GLY A 569 -7.15 -9.47 -12.71
CA GLY A 569 -6.74 -9.12 -14.07
C GLY A 569 -7.81 -8.38 -14.89
N ARG A 570 -9.03 -8.20 -14.36
CA ARG A 570 -10.15 -7.50 -15.01
C ARG A 570 -10.29 -6.06 -14.51
N GLY A 571 -11.46 -5.46 -14.64
CA GLY A 571 -11.72 -4.09 -14.17
C GLY A 571 -11.06 -3.01 -15.02
N PHE A 572 -10.67 -1.91 -14.38
CA PHE A 572 -10.30 -0.64 -15.00
C PHE A 572 -9.27 -0.77 -16.13
N HIS A 573 -8.17 -1.48 -15.88
CA HIS A 573 -7.09 -1.63 -16.86
C HIS A 573 -7.48 -2.54 -18.02
N TYR A 574 -8.21 -3.61 -17.73
CA TYR A 574 -8.68 -4.56 -18.73
C TYR A 574 -9.64 -3.91 -19.72
N TYR A 575 -10.54 -3.05 -19.22
CA TYR A 575 -11.49 -2.30 -20.04
C TYR A 575 -10.96 -0.96 -20.55
N ARG A 576 -9.64 -0.84 -20.77
CA ARG A 576 -8.98 0.33 -21.39
C ARG A 576 -9.30 1.64 -20.65
N ALA A 577 -9.07 1.64 -19.34
CA ALA A 577 -9.31 2.77 -18.44
C ALA A 577 -10.79 3.15 -18.26
N LYS A 578 -11.69 2.17 -18.42
CA LYS A 578 -13.11 2.30 -18.06
C LYS A 578 -13.38 1.52 -16.77
N ALA A 579 -13.85 2.23 -15.76
CA ALA A 579 -14.24 1.62 -14.49
C ALA A 579 -15.69 1.10 -14.54
N ASN A 580 -16.01 0.14 -13.67
CA ASN A 580 -17.39 -0.28 -13.36
C ASN A 580 -18.16 -0.95 -14.51
N VAL A 581 -17.46 -1.45 -15.54
CA VAL A 581 -18.08 -1.89 -16.80
C VAL A 581 -19.06 -3.05 -16.59
N GLU A 582 -18.66 -4.06 -15.82
CA GLU A 582 -19.48 -5.26 -15.65
C GLU A 582 -20.60 -5.03 -14.65
N ALA A 583 -20.32 -4.29 -13.58
CA ALA A 583 -21.33 -3.88 -12.61
C ALA A 583 -22.40 -2.97 -13.24
N ASP A 584 -22.02 -2.05 -14.14
CA ASP A 584 -22.95 -1.21 -14.89
C ASP A 584 -23.76 -2.02 -15.90
N ALA A 585 -23.11 -2.94 -16.62
CA ALA A 585 -23.81 -3.88 -17.50
C ALA A 585 -24.85 -4.69 -16.71
N PHE A 586 -24.50 -5.22 -15.53
CA PHE A 586 -25.44 -5.93 -14.66
C PHE A 586 -26.63 -5.05 -14.27
N ARG A 587 -26.37 -3.83 -13.80
CA ARG A 587 -27.41 -2.87 -13.37
C ARG A 587 -28.42 -2.56 -14.49
N LYS A 588 -27.96 -2.50 -15.74
CA LYS A 588 -28.82 -2.25 -16.91
C LYS A 588 -29.89 -3.34 -17.09
N PHE A 589 -29.58 -4.60 -16.78
CA PHE A 589 -30.51 -5.74 -16.96
C PHE A 589 -31.24 -6.14 -15.67
N PHE A 590 -30.71 -5.77 -14.51
CA PHE A 590 -31.26 -6.10 -13.18
C PHE A 590 -31.37 -4.84 -12.30
N PRO A 591 -32.29 -3.91 -12.62
CA PRO A 591 -32.37 -2.59 -11.99
C PRO A 591 -32.73 -2.62 -10.50
N SER A 592 -33.35 -3.69 -10.00
CA SER A 592 -33.75 -3.81 -8.59
C SER A 592 -32.92 -4.80 -7.78
N VAL A 593 -32.02 -5.55 -8.42
CA VAL A 593 -31.19 -6.56 -7.77
C VAL A 593 -29.90 -5.91 -7.24
N PRO A 594 -29.60 -6.01 -5.93
CA PRO A 594 -28.32 -5.59 -5.41
C PRO A 594 -27.23 -6.58 -5.83
N LEU A 595 -26.08 -6.05 -6.23
CA LEU A 595 -24.89 -6.78 -6.64
C LEU A 595 -23.79 -6.66 -5.59
N PHE A 596 -23.20 -7.80 -5.22
CA PHE A 596 -22.11 -7.90 -4.25
C PHE A 596 -21.03 -8.86 -4.76
N GLY A 597 -19.82 -8.80 -4.22
CA GLY A 597 -18.78 -9.77 -4.56
C GLY A 597 -17.39 -9.17 -4.48
N PHE A 598 -16.47 -9.66 -5.30
CA PHE A 598 -15.06 -9.28 -5.17
C PHE A 598 -14.22 -9.46 -6.43
N PHE A 599 -13.07 -8.80 -6.42
CA PHE A 599 -11.92 -9.07 -7.28
C PHE A 599 -10.97 -10.02 -6.56
N GLY A 600 -10.66 -11.17 -7.16
CA GLY A 600 -9.90 -12.28 -6.55
C GLY A 600 -8.81 -12.84 -7.46
N ASN A 601 -8.06 -13.82 -6.95
CA ASN A 601 -6.89 -14.40 -7.64
C ASN A 601 -7.27 -15.58 -8.57
N GLY A 602 -8.51 -15.63 -9.04
CA GLY A 602 -9.07 -16.73 -9.84
C GLY A 602 -10.53 -16.99 -9.48
N GLU A 603 -11.29 -17.46 -10.46
CA GLU A 603 -12.75 -17.58 -10.37
C GLU A 603 -13.15 -19.06 -10.37
N ILE A 604 -14.26 -19.37 -9.72
CA ILE A 604 -14.81 -20.72 -9.64
C ILE A 604 -16.26 -20.68 -10.08
N GLY A 605 -16.61 -21.40 -11.14
CA GLY A 605 -17.98 -21.48 -11.65
C GLY A 605 -18.03 -21.83 -13.13
N CYS A 606 -19.23 -21.82 -13.71
CA CYS A 606 -19.45 -21.98 -15.15
C CYS A 606 -20.85 -21.48 -15.54
N ASP A 607 -21.16 -21.45 -16.83
CA ASP A 607 -22.50 -21.15 -17.34
C ASP A 607 -23.50 -22.23 -16.92
N ARG A 608 -24.37 -21.92 -15.94
CA ARG A 608 -25.44 -22.82 -15.49
C ARG A 608 -26.70 -22.06 -15.14
N ILE A 609 -27.86 -22.62 -15.49
CA ILE A 609 -29.18 -22.12 -15.10
C ILE A 609 -29.93 -23.23 -14.35
N VAL A 610 -30.46 -22.90 -13.16
CA VAL A 610 -31.28 -23.78 -12.32
C VAL A 610 -32.61 -23.09 -12.02
N THR A 611 -33.66 -23.47 -12.76
CA THR A 611 -35.05 -23.01 -12.54
C THR A 611 -35.84 -24.03 -11.72
N GLY A 612 -37.01 -23.62 -11.18
CA GLY A 612 -37.86 -24.45 -10.31
C GLY A 612 -38.35 -25.78 -10.92
N ASN A 613 -38.21 -25.98 -12.24
CA ASN A 613 -38.54 -27.22 -12.94
C ASN A 613 -37.34 -28.14 -13.20
N PHE A 614 -36.18 -27.89 -12.58
CA PHE A 614 -34.99 -28.77 -12.61
C PHE A 614 -34.41 -29.11 -14.00
N ILE A 615 -34.61 -28.25 -15.00
CA ILE A 615 -34.02 -28.47 -16.33
C ILE A 615 -32.66 -27.76 -16.39
N LEU A 616 -31.60 -28.56 -16.22
CA LEU A 616 -30.23 -28.12 -16.44
C LEU A 616 -29.97 -28.07 -17.94
N ARG A 617 -29.92 -26.85 -18.52
CA ARG A 617 -29.42 -26.68 -19.89
C ARG A 617 -27.91 -26.53 -19.82
N LYS A 618 -27.18 -27.60 -20.16
CA LYS A 618 -25.74 -27.51 -20.47
C LYS A 618 -25.60 -26.69 -21.75
N CYS A 619 -25.12 -25.46 -21.63
CA CYS A 619 -24.67 -24.71 -22.80
C CYS A 619 -23.24 -25.18 -23.13
N ASN A 620 -23.12 -25.90 -24.25
CA ASN A 620 -21.92 -26.32 -24.97
C ASN A 620 -21.26 -27.65 -24.56
N GLU A 621 -20.97 -28.44 -25.60
CA GLU A 621 -20.31 -29.75 -25.64
C GLU A 621 -18.79 -29.63 -25.38
N VAL A 622 -18.39 -29.16 -24.19
CA VAL A 622 -16.98 -29.20 -23.77
C VAL A 622 -16.80 -30.34 -22.76
N LYS A 623 -15.85 -31.23 -23.06
CA LYS A 623 -15.46 -32.40 -22.26
C LYS A 623 -15.11 -31.95 -20.84
N ASP A 624 -15.78 -32.51 -19.83
CA ASP A 624 -15.49 -32.41 -18.39
C ASP A 624 -15.01 -31.02 -17.87
N GLU A 625 -15.95 -30.07 -17.93
CA GLU A 625 -16.16 -28.89 -17.04
C GLU A 625 -14.94 -28.30 -16.30
N ASP A 626 -14.17 -27.45 -17.00
CA ASP A 626 -13.25 -26.48 -16.39
C ASP A 626 -14.04 -25.48 -15.52
N LEU A 627 -14.08 -25.74 -14.22
CA LEU A 627 -14.72 -24.87 -13.22
C LEU A 627 -13.81 -23.76 -12.70
N PHE A 628 -12.51 -23.84 -13.01
CA PHE A 628 -11.49 -22.93 -12.49
C PHE A 628 -10.99 -22.05 -13.61
N HIS A 629 -11.10 -20.74 -13.41
CA HIS A 629 -10.81 -19.76 -14.45
C HIS A 629 -9.78 -18.73 -13.98
N SER A 630 -9.22 -18.01 -14.94
CA SER A 630 -8.33 -16.87 -14.74
C SER A 630 -8.65 -15.82 -15.80
N TYR A 631 -8.52 -14.54 -15.47
CA TYR A 631 -8.91 -13.43 -16.35
C TYR A 631 -10.40 -13.44 -16.75
N THR A 632 -11.27 -14.02 -15.91
CA THR A 632 -12.71 -14.11 -16.16
C THR A 632 -13.53 -13.43 -15.06
N THR A 633 -14.86 -13.36 -15.26
CA THR A 633 -15.82 -13.06 -14.19
C THR A 633 -16.93 -14.08 -14.17
N ILE A 634 -17.30 -14.52 -12.96
CA ILE A 634 -18.54 -15.27 -12.71
C ILE A 634 -19.59 -14.30 -12.17
N MET A 635 -20.69 -14.16 -12.90
CA MET A 635 -21.89 -13.45 -12.45
C MET A 635 -22.94 -14.47 -12.04
N ALA A 636 -23.47 -14.37 -10.82
CA ALA A 636 -24.47 -15.29 -10.28
C ALA A 636 -25.70 -14.55 -9.75
N LEU A 637 -26.87 -15.17 -9.84
CA LEU A 637 -28.11 -14.74 -9.20
C LEU A 637 -28.58 -15.83 -8.25
N ILE A 638 -28.96 -15.45 -7.04
CA ILE A 638 -29.57 -16.34 -6.05
C ILE A 638 -30.89 -15.72 -5.61
N HIS A 639 -32.00 -16.35 -5.98
CA HIS A 639 -33.35 -15.99 -5.55
C HIS A 639 -33.76 -16.79 -4.32
N LEU A 640 -34.19 -16.10 -3.28
CA LEU A 640 -34.57 -16.67 -1.99
C LEU A 640 -36.06 -16.49 -1.66
N GLY A 641 -36.82 -15.83 -2.55
CA GLY A 641 -38.25 -15.57 -2.39
C GLY A 641 -39.15 -16.77 -2.66
N SER A 642 -40.45 -16.60 -2.43
CA SER A 642 -41.44 -17.60 -2.82
C SER A 642 -41.62 -17.61 -4.34
N SER A 643 -41.66 -18.78 -4.96
CA SER A 643 -42.19 -18.92 -6.32
C SER A 643 -43.66 -18.50 -6.30
N LYS A 644 -43.98 -17.32 -6.81
CA LYS A 644 -45.37 -16.92 -7.08
C LYS A 644 -45.94 -17.74 -8.22
#